data_AF-A0A8J5ER48-F1
#
_entry.id   AF-A0A8J5ER48-F1
#
_cell.length_a   1.000
_cell.length_b   1.000
_cell.length_c   1.000
_cell.angle_alpha   90.00
_cell.angle_beta   90.00
_cell.angle_gamma   90.00
#
_symmetry.space_group_name_H-M   'P 1'
#
loop_
_entity.id
_entity.type
_entity.pdbx_description
1 polymer ?
#
loop_
_entity_poly.entity_id
_entity_poly.type
_entity_poly.pdbx_seq_one_letter_code
_entity_poly.pdbx_strand_id
1 'polypeptide(L)'
;MSADASVVAAEKALEKMTLENKAEASPATKEETTEAAPAEGEAKTEASEEKGSKEDQGDNASLYVGELDPSVTEAMLFEIFNPIGPVTSVRVCRDAITRRSLGYAYVNFHNQADGIRALEELNYSPIKERPCRIMWSQRDPALRKTGAGNIYIKNLDPAIDNKALHDTFSAFGQILSCKIATDEFGNSRGFGFVHYESAESAESAIQHVNGMLLNDKKVFVGPHVPKSDRMQSFEEQKNSFTNVFIKNLGTEITEAEFEELVNKYGETSSVHLSTNDEGKPTGFGFVDYKEHDVAVKAIEGLSETEYKGNKLFAGRAKKKYERADELRKQYEASRLEKLNKYQGVNLYIKNLDDTIDDDKLRAEFAPHGTITSAKVMVDEAGKSKGFGFVCYSSPEEATKAVTEMNHRLVAGKPLYVVLAQRKDVRRSQLQQQIQAKNQMRLQQQAAAGGLPGQYMGNPGVFYPGQPGFMPPGRGGMPFGANPQMMMRPPMPPQNQFPPRGVPGGPNMYGAPPQGYQQGGFPPQGPMRGSQPPRPGQPGPQGQFRGAPRRKDGESRVADSISNALENAPEEQHKQLVGEALYPKVLAEKAIDGNAEFAGKITGMLLEMPIKEILEVIDDEEGLQAQINDAITAYNEYLNSQKEE
;
A
#
# COMPACT_ATOMS: atom_id res chain seq x y z
N MET A 1 -19.62 -2.08 67.43
CA MET A 1 -19.37 -0.71 67.95
C MET A 1 -17.89 -0.39 67.80
N SER A 2 -17.48 0.22 66.68
CA SER A 2 -16.19 0.91 66.46
C SER A 2 -16.02 1.22 64.95
N ALA A 3 -16.89 2.07 64.39
CA ALA A 3 -16.86 2.41 62.96
C ALA A 3 -17.17 3.90 62.71
N ASP A 4 -18.26 4.41 63.29
CA ASP A 4 -18.81 5.74 63.00
C ASP A 4 -17.92 6.93 63.46
N ALA A 5 -16.89 6.67 64.27
CA ALA A 5 -16.03 7.71 64.84
C ALA A 5 -15.04 8.34 63.84
N SER A 6 -14.73 7.67 62.70
CA SER A 6 -13.78 8.17 61.71
C SER A 6 -14.41 9.12 60.69
N VAL A 7 -15.66 8.87 60.29
CA VAL A 7 -16.37 9.67 59.27
C VAL A 7 -16.62 11.09 59.76
N VAL A 8 -17.14 11.23 60.99
CA VAL A 8 -17.42 12.52 61.64
C VAL A 8 -16.15 13.37 61.86
N ALA A 9 -14.97 12.75 61.90
CA ALA A 9 -13.69 13.46 61.99
C ALA A 9 -13.23 14.02 60.63
N ALA A 10 -13.57 13.36 59.52
CA ALA A 10 -13.20 13.79 58.17
C ALA A 10 -14.05 14.98 57.69
N GLU A 11 -15.37 14.94 57.87
CA GLU A 11 -16.28 16.03 57.47
C GLU A 11 -15.92 17.35 58.17
N LYS A 12 -15.58 17.28 59.47
CA LYS A 12 -15.17 18.44 60.27
C LYS A 12 -13.81 19.06 59.89
N ALA A 13 -13.00 18.38 59.10
CA ALA A 13 -11.79 18.97 58.51
C ALA A 13 -12.14 19.76 57.24
N LEU A 14 -13.06 19.24 56.43
CA LEU A 14 -13.47 19.82 55.14
C LEU A 14 -14.23 21.15 55.30
N GLU A 15 -15.11 21.24 56.31
CA GLU A 15 -15.84 22.46 56.67
C GLU A 15 -14.92 23.58 57.21
N LYS A 16 -13.71 23.25 57.65
CA LYS A 16 -12.80 24.23 58.27
C LYS A 16 -11.87 24.93 57.29
N MET A 17 -11.52 24.28 56.17
CA MET A 17 -10.64 24.87 55.13
C MET A 17 -11.38 25.75 54.12
N THR A 18 -12.73 25.75 54.15
CA THR A 18 -13.59 26.49 53.21
C THR A 18 -13.95 27.91 53.69
N LEU A 19 -13.47 28.34 54.85
CA LEU A 19 -13.87 29.60 55.51
C LEU A 19 -12.78 30.69 55.61
N GLU A 20 -11.50 30.41 55.30
CA GLU A 20 -10.39 31.37 55.53
C GLU A 20 -9.97 32.22 54.31
N ASN A 21 -10.65 32.10 53.16
CA ASN A 21 -10.25 32.76 51.91
C ASN A 21 -11.37 33.61 51.24
N LYS A 22 -12.23 34.27 52.03
CA LYS A 22 -13.25 35.19 51.51
C LYS A 22 -13.56 36.34 52.47
N ALA A 23 -13.40 37.57 51.98
CA ALA A 23 -13.27 38.83 52.74
C ALA A 23 -11.96 38.91 53.55
N GLU A 24 -11.29 40.06 53.71
CA GLU A 24 -11.60 41.46 53.33
C GLU A 24 -10.54 42.00 52.30
N ALA A 25 -10.62 43.19 51.69
CA ALA A 25 -11.34 44.42 52.01
C ALA A 25 -11.77 45.25 50.76
N SER A 26 -12.36 46.43 50.97
CA SER A 26 -12.83 47.36 49.91
C SER A 26 -12.60 48.86 50.32
N PRO A 27 -13.36 49.90 49.91
CA PRO A 27 -12.89 50.84 48.87
C PRO A 27 -13.00 52.36 49.19
N ALA A 28 -12.35 53.24 48.39
CA ALA A 28 -12.63 54.69 48.18
C ALA A 28 -11.50 55.38 47.34
N THR A 29 -11.62 56.57 46.73
CA THR A 29 -12.51 57.09 45.63
C THR A 29 -12.01 58.47 45.13
N LYS A 30 -12.02 58.73 43.80
CA LYS A 30 -11.86 60.05 43.11
C LYS A 30 -10.47 60.72 43.20
N GLU A 31 -10.02 61.66 42.34
CA GLU A 31 -10.66 62.72 41.51
C GLU A 31 -10.08 62.86 40.05
N GLU A 32 -10.47 63.92 39.33
CA GLU A 32 -10.07 64.36 37.96
C GLU A 32 -8.68 65.06 37.93
N THR A 33 -8.00 65.43 36.83
CA THR A 33 -8.36 66.36 35.72
C THR A 33 -7.32 66.40 34.55
N THR A 34 -7.73 66.97 33.39
CA THR A 34 -6.93 67.66 32.32
C THR A 34 -5.73 66.94 31.64
N GLU A 35 -5.65 66.73 30.31
CA GLU A 35 -5.73 67.63 29.12
C GLU A 35 -4.36 68.21 28.66
N ALA A 36 -3.89 67.83 27.45
CA ALA A 36 -3.10 68.65 26.50
C ALA A 36 -2.67 67.89 25.22
N ALA A 37 -2.52 68.61 24.10
CA ALA A 37 -1.89 68.25 22.81
C ALA A 37 -1.36 69.57 22.16
N PRO A 38 -0.89 69.68 20.89
CA PRO A 38 -0.51 68.70 19.85
C PRO A 38 0.88 69.04 19.20
N ALA A 39 1.02 68.90 17.86
CA ALA A 39 2.02 69.51 16.94
C ALA A 39 3.44 68.87 16.80
N GLU A 40 4.12 68.88 15.63
CA GLU A 40 3.71 68.85 14.20
C GLU A 40 4.93 68.58 13.26
N GLY A 41 4.68 68.21 11.98
CA GLY A 41 5.69 68.18 10.89
C GLY A 41 6.59 66.92 10.83
N GLU A 42 7.14 66.48 9.67
CA GLU A 42 6.93 66.85 8.25
C GLU A 42 7.00 65.58 7.37
N ALA A 43 6.48 65.64 6.14
CA ALA A 43 6.37 64.49 5.23
C ALA A 43 7.44 64.47 4.12
N LYS A 44 7.82 63.26 3.68
CA LYS A 44 8.36 63.00 2.32
C LYS A 44 7.80 61.70 1.75
N THR A 45 7.76 61.63 0.43
CA THR A 45 6.84 60.77 -0.33
C THR A 45 7.58 59.68 -1.11
N GLU A 46 7.05 58.47 -1.09
CA GLU A 46 7.29 57.45 -2.12
C GLU A 46 6.02 56.60 -2.32
N ALA A 47 5.82 56.06 -3.52
CA ALA A 47 4.52 55.53 -3.94
C ALA A 47 4.39 54.00 -3.74
N SER A 48 3.18 53.54 -3.41
CA SER A 48 2.81 52.12 -3.47
C SER A 48 1.32 51.96 -3.81
N GLU A 49 0.98 50.84 -4.44
CA GLU A 49 -0.33 50.60 -5.07
C GLU A 49 -1.43 50.17 -4.08
N GLU A 50 -2.69 50.35 -4.46
CA GLU A 50 -3.83 50.36 -3.55
C GLU A 50 -4.09 49.04 -2.81
N LYS A 51 -3.71 48.99 -1.52
CA LYS A 51 -4.41 48.16 -0.53
C LYS A 51 -5.58 48.96 0.05
N GLY A 52 -6.80 48.59 -0.31
CA GLY A 52 -8.01 49.09 0.35
C GLY A 52 -8.16 48.55 1.77
N SER A 53 -7.39 49.09 2.72
CA SER A 53 -7.54 48.78 4.15
C SER A 53 -8.75 49.53 4.72
N LYS A 54 -9.80 48.78 5.08
CA LYS A 54 -10.63 49.15 6.22
C LYS A 54 -10.22 48.29 7.39
N GLU A 55 -9.73 48.94 8.44
CA GLU A 55 -9.75 48.35 9.77
C GLU A 55 -11.20 48.33 10.23
N ASP A 56 -11.71 47.14 10.46
CA ASP A 56 -12.92 46.90 11.22
C ASP A 56 -12.58 45.80 12.21
N GLN A 57 -12.57 46.12 13.51
CA GLN A 57 -12.47 45.12 14.57
C GLN A 57 -13.84 44.49 14.81
N GLY A 58 -14.50 44.05 13.74
CA GLY A 58 -15.66 43.19 13.82
C GLY A 58 -15.25 41.84 14.41
N ASP A 59 -15.98 41.38 15.42
CA ASP A 59 -15.79 40.06 16.02
C ASP A 59 -15.74 39.00 14.92
N ASN A 60 -14.62 38.28 14.82
CA ASN A 60 -14.29 37.47 13.65
C ASN A 60 -15.19 36.22 13.58
N ALA A 61 -16.38 36.38 13.00
CA ALA A 61 -17.39 35.37 12.72
C ALA A 61 -16.96 34.36 11.63
N SER A 62 -15.64 34.15 11.49
CA SER A 62 -14.99 33.23 10.55
C SER A 62 -14.76 31.88 11.20
N LEU A 63 -15.43 30.86 10.67
CA LEU A 63 -15.26 29.47 11.03
C LEU A 63 -14.37 28.75 10.00
N TYR A 64 -13.52 27.86 10.51
CA TYR A 64 -12.85 26.82 9.74
C TYR A 64 -13.73 25.57 9.75
N VAL A 65 -13.97 24.99 8.57
CA VAL A 65 -14.75 23.75 8.39
C VAL A 65 -13.87 22.71 7.73
N GLY A 66 -13.35 21.75 8.51
CA GLY A 66 -12.44 20.70 8.07
C GLY A 66 -13.10 19.32 7.93
N GLU A 67 -12.29 18.33 7.52
CA GLU A 67 -12.69 16.93 7.27
C GLU A 67 -13.73 16.74 6.16
N LEU A 68 -13.94 17.74 5.32
CA LEU A 68 -14.89 17.71 4.21
C LEU A 68 -14.49 16.73 3.11
N ASP A 69 -15.48 16.10 2.48
CA ASP A 69 -15.27 15.28 1.29
C ASP A 69 -14.72 16.14 0.12
N PRO A 70 -13.79 15.63 -0.73
CA PRO A 70 -13.25 16.39 -1.85
C PRO A 70 -14.27 16.84 -2.91
N SER A 71 -15.48 16.28 -2.92
CA SER A 71 -16.61 16.70 -3.78
C SER A 71 -17.53 17.76 -3.14
N VAL A 72 -17.27 18.23 -1.92
CA VAL A 72 -18.01 19.35 -1.31
C VAL A 72 -17.68 20.65 -2.05
N THR A 73 -18.72 21.42 -2.38
CA THR A 73 -18.61 22.72 -3.06
C THR A 73 -19.02 23.86 -2.14
N GLU A 74 -18.65 25.08 -2.53
CA GLU A 74 -19.00 26.32 -1.85
C GLU A 74 -20.53 26.50 -1.75
N ALA A 75 -21.28 26.07 -2.77
CA ALA A 75 -22.74 26.13 -2.80
C ALA A 75 -23.38 25.21 -1.76
N MET A 76 -22.91 23.95 -1.64
CA MET A 76 -23.46 23.00 -0.65
C MET A 76 -23.18 23.45 0.79
N LEU A 77 -22.02 24.04 1.05
CA LEU A 77 -21.74 24.66 2.36
C LEU A 77 -22.61 25.89 2.61
N PHE A 78 -22.88 26.72 1.59
CA PHE A 78 -23.81 27.83 1.73
C PHE A 78 -25.24 27.35 2.07
N GLU A 79 -25.74 26.32 1.37
CA GLU A 79 -27.06 25.72 1.65
C GLU A 79 -27.19 25.14 3.06
N ILE A 80 -26.11 24.56 3.61
CA ILE A 80 -26.09 23.97 4.97
C ILE A 80 -25.97 25.05 6.07
N PHE A 81 -25.22 26.12 5.85
CA PHE A 81 -24.93 27.13 6.89
C PHE A 81 -25.91 28.32 6.88
N ASN A 82 -26.52 28.64 5.74
CA ASN A 82 -27.50 29.75 5.60
C ASN A 82 -28.78 29.62 6.48
N PRO A 83 -29.32 28.41 6.79
CA PRO A 83 -30.43 28.27 7.72
C PRO A 83 -30.12 28.72 9.16
N ILE A 84 -28.85 28.64 9.59
CA ILE A 84 -28.43 29.08 10.92
C ILE A 84 -28.43 30.61 11.00
N GLY A 85 -27.84 31.27 10.01
CA GLY A 85 -27.75 32.72 9.93
C GLY A 85 -27.16 33.21 8.60
N PRO A 86 -27.24 34.53 8.32
CA PRO A 86 -26.76 35.11 7.07
C PRO A 86 -25.24 34.94 6.92
N VAL A 87 -24.82 34.18 5.89
CA VAL A 87 -23.41 33.93 5.57
C VAL A 87 -22.87 35.03 4.65
N THR A 88 -21.80 35.70 5.07
CA THR A 88 -21.08 36.76 4.33
C THR A 88 -20.27 36.20 3.18
N SER A 89 -19.57 35.08 3.39
CA SER A 89 -18.82 34.40 2.33
C SER A 89 -18.48 32.95 2.68
N VAL A 90 -18.39 32.09 1.66
CA VAL A 90 -17.91 30.71 1.75
C VAL A 90 -16.72 30.53 0.80
N ARG A 91 -15.68 29.84 1.24
CA ARG A 91 -14.48 29.55 0.45
C ARG A 91 -13.96 28.15 0.75
N VAL A 92 -14.18 27.18 -0.14
CA VAL A 92 -13.48 25.89 -0.08
C VAL A 92 -12.02 26.10 -0.47
N CYS A 93 -11.09 25.61 0.36
CA CYS A 93 -9.67 25.67 0.06
C CYS A 93 -9.30 24.51 -0.86
N ARG A 94 -8.84 24.87 -2.07
CA ARG A 94 -8.42 23.94 -3.11
C ARG A 94 -6.94 24.20 -3.44
N ASP A 95 -6.22 23.14 -3.82
CA ASP A 95 -4.85 23.26 -4.32
C ASP A 95 -4.79 24.24 -5.50
N ALA A 96 -3.82 25.16 -5.47
CA ALA A 96 -3.58 26.14 -6.51
C ALA A 96 -3.23 25.49 -7.87
N ILE A 97 -2.58 24.31 -7.84
CA ILE A 97 -2.12 23.60 -9.03
C ILE A 97 -3.21 22.63 -9.53
N THR A 98 -3.55 21.60 -8.74
CA THR A 98 -4.46 20.52 -9.18
C THR A 98 -5.94 20.86 -9.06
N ARG A 99 -6.31 22.00 -8.43
CA ARG A 99 -7.70 22.42 -8.13
C ARG A 99 -8.52 21.43 -7.29
N ARG A 100 -7.89 20.37 -6.77
CA ARG A 100 -8.49 19.41 -5.83
C ARG A 100 -8.76 20.11 -4.49
N SER A 101 -9.91 19.83 -3.87
CA SER A 101 -10.18 20.28 -2.50
C SER A 101 -9.13 19.73 -1.53
N LEU A 102 -8.69 20.57 -0.60
CA LEU A 102 -7.76 20.21 0.48
C LEU A 102 -8.49 19.59 1.69
N GLY A 103 -9.80 19.32 1.58
CA GLY A 103 -10.63 18.76 2.64
C GLY A 103 -11.05 19.78 3.71
N TYR A 104 -10.93 21.08 3.43
CA TYR A 104 -11.39 22.13 4.33
C TYR A 104 -11.88 23.39 3.60
N ALA A 105 -12.65 24.20 4.30
CA ALA A 105 -13.21 25.47 3.86
C ALA A 105 -13.19 26.51 4.98
N TYR A 106 -13.44 27.76 4.62
CA TYR A 106 -13.77 28.84 5.54
C TYR A 106 -15.18 29.37 5.26
N VAL A 107 -15.95 29.60 6.32
CA VAL A 107 -17.29 30.19 6.30
C VAL A 107 -17.27 31.42 7.19
N ASN A 108 -17.63 32.59 6.66
CA ASN A 108 -17.70 33.82 7.45
C ASN A 108 -19.17 34.27 7.55
N PHE A 109 -19.70 34.39 8.77
CA PHE A 109 -21.03 34.94 9.04
C PHE A 109 -21.02 36.48 9.11
N HIS A 110 -22.20 37.10 9.17
CA HIS A 110 -22.32 38.54 9.44
C HIS A 110 -22.24 38.87 10.94
N ASN A 111 -22.45 37.89 11.83
CA ASN A 111 -22.53 38.07 13.27
C ASN A 111 -21.87 36.88 13.99
N GLN A 112 -21.10 37.16 15.05
CA GLN A 112 -20.41 36.13 15.84
C GLN A 112 -21.41 35.17 16.52
N ALA A 113 -22.59 35.66 16.93
CA ALA A 113 -23.64 34.83 17.53
C ALA A 113 -24.14 33.72 16.58
N ASP A 114 -24.14 33.97 15.26
CA ASP A 114 -24.51 32.97 14.27
C ASP A 114 -23.39 31.94 14.06
N GLY A 115 -22.14 32.39 14.21
CA GLY A 115 -20.96 31.52 14.24
C GLY A 115 -20.93 30.58 15.45
N ILE A 116 -21.35 31.06 16.64
CA ILE A 116 -21.54 30.22 17.83
C ILE A 116 -22.60 29.16 17.57
N ARG A 117 -23.80 29.56 17.12
CA ARG A 117 -24.89 28.61 16.82
C ARG A 117 -24.49 27.57 15.76
N ALA A 118 -23.73 27.97 14.73
CA ALA A 118 -23.22 27.03 13.73
C ALA A 118 -22.18 26.05 14.31
N LEU A 119 -21.37 26.47 15.29
CA LEU A 119 -20.41 25.61 15.98
C LEU A 119 -21.08 24.64 16.97
N GLU A 120 -22.22 25.01 17.56
CA GLU A 120 -23.00 24.15 18.45
C GLU A 120 -23.91 23.16 17.69
N GLU A 121 -24.57 23.61 16.61
CA GLU A 121 -25.60 22.84 15.91
C GLU A 121 -25.04 21.98 14.75
N LEU A 122 -24.09 22.50 13.97
CA LEU A 122 -23.58 21.83 12.76
C LEU A 122 -22.27 21.07 12.96
N ASN A 123 -21.59 21.21 14.09
CA ASN A 123 -20.30 20.55 14.31
C ASN A 123 -20.48 19.02 14.43
N TYR A 124 -19.60 18.27 13.75
CA TYR A 124 -19.70 16.83 13.52
C TYR A 124 -20.94 16.35 12.74
N SER A 125 -21.71 17.25 12.13
CA SER A 125 -22.80 16.86 11.21
C SER A 125 -22.26 16.17 9.94
N PRO A 126 -22.91 15.12 9.43
CA PRO A 126 -22.45 14.38 8.25
C PRO A 126 -22.72 15.15 6.96
N ILE A 127 -21.67 15.68 6.34
CA ILE A 127 -21.71 16.30 5.02
C ILE A 127 -21.13 15.31 4.00
N LYS A 128 -22.02 14.65 3.23
CA LYS A 128 -21.69 13.54 2.30
C LYS A 128 -20.93 12.40 3.01
N GLU A 129 -21.62 11.70 3.91
CA GLU A 129 -21.08 10.57 4.71
C GLU A 129 -19.86 10.88 5.58
N ARG A 130 -19.42 12.14 5.68
CA ARG A 130 -18.26 12.57 6.48
C ARG A 130 -18.64 13.61 7.52
N PRO A 131 -18.40 13.38 8.82
CA PRO A 131 -18.68 14.37 9.86
C PRO A 131 -17.75 15.59 9.68
N CYS A 132 -18.31 16.76 9.38
CA CYS A 132 -17.52 17.98 9.22
C CYS A 132 -17.07 18.49 10.60
N ARG A 133 -15.83 18.99 10.69
CA ARG A 133 -15.29 19.54 11.94
C ARG A 133 -15.21 21.05 11.88
N ILE A 134 -16.03 21.73 12.68
CA ILE A 134 -16.13 23.18 12.77
C ILE A 134 -15.24 23.68 13.92
N MET A 135 -14.49 24.75 13.66
CA MET A 135 -13.63 25.43 14.63
C MET A 135 -13.63 26.94 14.37
N TRP A 136 -13.28 27.76 15.37
CA TRP A 136 -12.94 29.17 15.12
C TRP A 136 -11.69 29.31 14.24
N SER A 137 -11.68 30.27 13.31
CA SER A 137 -10.60 30.44 12.32
C SER A 137 -9.34 31.09 12.90
N GLN A 138 -8.58 30.36 13.73
CA GLN A 138 -7.24 30.77 14.16
C GLN A 138 -6.30 30.94 12.96
N ARG A 139 -5.89 32.18 12.67
CA ARG A 139 -4.94 32.49 11.59
C ARG A 139 -3.53 32.05 11.96
N ASP A 140 -3.12 32.28 13.20
CA ASP A 140 -1.76 32.02 13.66
C ASP A 140 -1.33 30.55 13.51
N PRO A 141 -0.19 30.28 12.86
CA PRO A 141 0.38 28.93 12.79
C PRO A 141 1.04 28.47 14.10
N ALA A 142 1.31 29.39 15.04
CA ALA A 142 1.98 29.09 16.30
C ALA A 142 1.05 28.36 17.29
N LEU A 143 -0.14 28.92 17.57
CA LEU A 143 -1.16 28.32 18.45
C LEU A 143 -1.59 26.91 17.98
N ARG A 144 -1.65 26.68 16.66
CA ARG A 144 -1.92 25.37 16.06
C ARG A 144 -0.75 24.37 16.13
N LYS A 145 0.43 24.79 16.63
CA LYS A 145 1.66 23.98 16.72
C LYS A 145 2.20 23.81 18.14
N THR A 146 1.83 24.66 19.09
CA THR A 146 2.31 24.58 20.48
C THR A 146 1.98 23.26 21.16
N GLY A 147 0.90 22.58 20.76
CA GLY A 147 0.57 21.23 21.23
C GLY A 147 -0.04 21.18 22.63
N ALA A 148 0.26 22.16 23.49
CA ALA A 148 -0.38 22.38 24.78
C ALA A 148 -1.92 22.31 24.65
N GLY A 149 -2.57 21.53 25.53
CA GLY A 149 -4.00 21.26 25.45
C GLY A 149 -4.41 20.06 24.58
N ASN A 150 -3.51 19.42 23.82
CA ASN A 150 -3.85 18.18 23.09
C ASN A 150 -3.72 16.93 23.97
N ILE A 151 -4.84 16.22 24.16
CA ILE A 151 -4.89 14.87 24.72
C ILE A 151 -5.11 13.81 23.64
N TYR A 152 -4.62 12.61 23.93
CA TYR A 152 -4.81 11.39 23.15
C TYR A 152 -5.62 10.40 23.98
N ILE A 153 -6.63 9.79 23.35
CA ILE A 153 -7.53 8.83 23.99
C ILE A 153 -7.42 7.49 23.24
N LYS A 154 -7.17 6.41 23.96
CA LYS A 154 -7.04 5.05 23.43
C LYS A 154 -8.09 4.13 24.06
N ASN A 155 -8.50 3.10 23.33
CA ASN A 155 -9.53 2.14 23.73
C ASN A 155 -10.92 2.77 23.93
N LEU A 156 -11.24 3.74 23.04
CA LEU A 156 -12.63 4.20 22.86
C LEU A 156 -13.47 3.06 22.29
N ASP A 157 -14.75 3.01 22.66
CA ASP A 157 -15.70 2.12 22.00
C ASP A 157 -15.98 2.58 20.56
N PRO A 158 -16.03 1.68 19.55
CA PRO A 158 -16.30 2.05 18.17
C PRO A 158 -17.65 2.74 17.93
N ALA A 159 -18.66 2.55 18.79
CA ALA A 159 -19.96 3.20 18.72
C ALA A 159 -20.00 4.60 19.35
N ILE A 160 -18.87 5.13 19.82
CA ILE A 160 -18.76 6.53 20.27
C ILE A 160 -18.43 7.40 19.06
N ASP A 161 -19.34 8.29 18.71
CA ASP A 161 -19.14 9.32 17.68
C ASP A 161 -18.36 10.52 18.20
N ASN A 162 -17.83 11.33 17.26
CA ASN A 162 -17.14 12.59 17.56
C ASN A 162 -18.00 13.54 18.43
N LYS A 163 -19.32 13.58 18.21
CA LYS A 163 -20.24 14.39 19.03
C LYS A 163 -20.37 13.86 20.46
N ALA A 164 -20.59 12.55 20.63
CA ALA A 164 -20.64 11.94 21.97
C ALA A 164 -19.31 12.11 22.74
N LEU A 165 -18.17 12.07 22.03
CA LEU A 165 -16.86 12.37 22.60
C LEU A 165 -16.74 13.84 23.02
N HIS A 166 -17.16 14.77 22.17
CA HIS A 166 -17.19 16.21 22.49
C HIS A 166 -18.02 16.48 23.76
N ASP A 167 -19.25 15.95 23.79
CA ASP A 167 -20.22 16.22 24.85
C ASP A 167 -19.83 15.54 26.19
N THR A 168 -19.02 14.47 26.13
CA THR A 168 -18.43 13.84 27.32
C THR A 168 -17.24 14.64 27.87
N PHE A 169 -16.37 15.16 27.00
CA PHE A 169 -15.12 15.82 27.40
C PHE A 169 -15.28 17.33 27.66
N SER A 170 -16.34 17.98 27.17
CA SER A 170 -16.61 19.41 27.42
C SER A 170 -16.80 19.74 28.90
N ALA A 171 -17.22 18.77 29.71
CA ALA A 171 -17.36 18.89 31.16
C ALA A 171 -16.04 19.22 31.90
N PHE A 172 -14.88 19.00 31.27
CA PHE A 172 -13.56 19.28 31.85
C PHE A 172 -12.91 20.57 31.32
N GLY A 173 -13.57 21.27 30.39
CA GLY A 173 -13.13 22.55 29.84
C GLY A 173 -13.48 22.75 28.36
N GLN A 174 -13.22 23.95 27.84
CA GLN A 174 -13.56 24.30 26.46
C GLN A 174 -12.72 23.49 25.46
N ILE A 175 -13.40 22.67 24.66
CA ILE A 175 -12.81 21.95 23.52
C ILE A 175 -12.73 22.91 22.33
N LEU A 176 -11.56 22.98 21.71
CA LEU A 176 -11.35 23.63 20.41
C LEU A 176 -11.62 22.66 19.25
N SER A 177 -11.29 21.38 19.42
CA SER A 177 -11.55 20.32 18.42
C SER A 177 -11.34 18.93 19.01
N CYS A 178 -12.32 18.03 18.88
CA CYS A 178 -12.07 16.60 18.99
C CYS A 178 -12.06 15.93 17.59
N LYS A 179 -11.39 14.79 17.49
CA LYS A 179 -11.42 13.91 16.31
C LYS A 179 -11.16 12.48 16.72
N ILE A 180 -12.06 11.57 16.36
CA ILE A 180 -11.85 10.13 16.39
C ILE A 180 -11.11 9.72 15.12
N ALA A 181 -10.18 8.78 15.23
CA ALA A 181 -9.53 8.20 14.07
C ALA A 181 -10.44 7.13 13.46
N THR A 182 -11.13 7.48 12.37
CA THR A 182 -11.85 6.52 11.54
C THR A 182 -10.90 5.82 10.56
N ASP A 183 -11.33 4.67 10.06
CA ASP A 183 -10.68 3.95 8.96
C ASP A 183 -11.24 4.38 7.60
N GLU A 184 -10.73 3.81 6.50
CA GLU A 184 -11.17 4.19 5.13
C GLU A 184 -12.68 3.93 4.89
N PHE A 185 -13.26 2.95 5.59
CA PHE A 185 -14.69 2.63 5.59
C PHE A 185 -15.52 3.43 6.62
N GLY A 186 -14.96 4.48 7.24
CA GLY A 186 -15.65 5.31 8.24
C GLY A 186 -15.68 4.73 9.66
N ASN A 187 -15.42 3.43 9.84
CA ASN A 187 -15.43 2.76 11.14
C ASN A 187 -14.38 3.34 12.13
N SER A 188 -14.78 3.56 13.39
CA SER A 188 -13.91 4.06 14.45
C SER A 188 -12.80 3.07 14.85
N ARG A 189 -11.53 3.49 14.76
CA ARG A 189 -10.34 2.66 15.05
C ARG A 189 -10.02 2.53 16.55
N GLY A 190 -10.97 2.84 17.44
CA GLY A 190 -10.82 2.74 18.89
C GLY A 190 -9.84 3.76 19.54
N PHE A 191 -9.47 4.82 18.83
CA PHE A 191 -8.68 5.92 19.40
C PHE A 191 -9.07 7.29 18.83
N GLY A 192 -8.79 8.35 19.59
CA GLY A 192 -9.14 9.72 19.25
C GLY A 192 -8.22 10.75 19.89
N PHE A 193 -8.51 12.01 19.60
CA PHE A 193 -7.73 13.17 19.97
C PHE A 193 -8.70 14.28 20.41
N VAL A 194 -8.39 15.00 21.48
CA VAL A 194 -9.14 16.19 21.90
C VAL A 194 -8.16 17.31 22.16
N HIS A 195 -8.41 18.49 21.58
CA HIS A 195 -7.66 19.71 21.81
C HIS A 195 -8.51 20.64 22.67
N TYR A 196 -8.08 20.87 23.91
CA TYR A 196 -8.59 21.92 24.78
C TYR A 196 -7.92 23.26 24.49
N GLU A 197 -8.61 24.34 24.86
CA GLU A 197 -8.06 25.70 24.86
C GLU A 197 -6.96 25.88 25.92
N SER A 198 -7.11 25.26 27.09
CA SER A 198 -6.11 25.28 28.17
C SER A 198 -5.42 23.92 28.36
N ALA A 199 -4.13 23.97 28.69
CA ALA A 199 -3.38 22.79 29.14
C ALA A 199 -3.91 22.25 30.49
N GLU A 200 -4.41 23.13 31.36
CA GLU A 200 -4.98 22.76 32.66
C GLU A 200 -6.25 21.91 32.51
N SER A 201 -7.10 22.21 31.53
CA SER A 201 -8.27 21.38 31.17
C SER A 201 -7.86 20.02 30.60
N ALA A 202 -6.79 19.98 29.81
CA ALA A 202 -6.22 18.72 29.30
C ALA A 202 -5.66 17.84 30.43
N GLU A 203 -4.90 18.41 31.36
CA GLU A 203 -4.40 17.70 32.54
C GLU A 203 -5.54 17.25 33.46
N SER A 204 -6.54 18.09 33.69
CA SER A 204 -7.75 17.75 34.47
C SER A 204 -8.50 16.56 33.85
N ALA A 205 -8.66 16.55 32.53
CA ALA A 205 -9.29 15.45 31.80
C ALA A 205 -8.44 14.16 31.85
N ILE A 206 -7.10 14.27 31.77
CA ILE A 206 -6.21 13.12 31.97
C ILE A 206 -6.39 12.54 33.38
N GLN A 207 -6.41 13.37 34.42
CA GLN A 207 -6.52 12.90 35.81
C GLN A 207 -7.86 12.22 36.12
N HIS A 208 -8.97 12.74 35.60
CA HIS A 208 -10.32 12.25 35.95
C HIS A 208 -10.86 11.16 35.03
N VAL A 209 -10.47 11.13 33.75
CA VAL A 209 -11.05 10.22 32.74
C VAL A 209 -10.14 9.04 32.41
N ASN A 210 -8.84 9.10 32.69
CA ASN A 210 -7.91 7.99 32.43
C ASN A 210 -8.23 6.76 33.32
N GLY A 211 -8.66 5.66 32.69
CA GLY A 211 -9.11 4.44 33.36
C GLY A 211 -10.62 4.36 33.61
N MET A 212 -11.39 5.41 33.30
CA MET A 212 -12.85 5.42 33.41
C MET A 212 -13.50 4.45 32.41
N LEU A 213 -14.66 3.90 32.77
CA LEU A 213 -15.49 3.08 31.87
C LEU A 213 -16.41 4.00 31.06
N LEU A 214 -16.34 3.89 29.73
CA LEU A 214 -17.20 4.60 28.77
C LEU A 214 -17.72 3.56 27.76
N ASN A 215 -19.03 3.33 27.74
CA ASN A 215 -19.67 2.19 27.06
C ASN A 215 -18.96 0.85 27.37
N ASP A 216 -18.85 0.52 28.65
CA ASP A 216 -18.20 -0.68 29.21
C ASP A 216 -16.72 -0.90 28.86
N LYS A 217 -16.08 0.01 28.11
CA LYS A 217 -14.64 -0.02 27.81
C LYS A 217 -13.87 0.97 28.66
N LYS A 218 -12.74 0.53 29.21
CA LYS A 218 -11.81 1.39 29.96
C LYS A 218 -11.05 2.27 28.97
N VAL A 219 -11.33 3.57 28.97
CA VAL A 219 -10.62 4.53 28.13
C VAL A 219 -9.31 4.93 28.78
N PHE A 220 -8.24 5.05 27.99
CA PHE A 220 -6.93 5.51 28.46
C PHE A 220 -6.67 6.90 27.89
N VAL A 221 -6.45 7.88 28.77
CA VAL A 221 -6.25 9.29 28.41
C VAL A 221 -4.85 9.73 28.80
N GLY A 222 -4.14 10.41 27.90
CA GLY A 222 -2.79 10.91 28.15
C GLY A 222 -2.41 12.06 27.22
N PRO A 223 -1.22 12.68 27.40
CA PRO A 223 -0.77 13.79 26.55
C PRO A 223 -0.53 13.34 25.11
N HIS A 224 -0.87 14.19 24.15
CA HIS A 224 -0.68 13.89 22.74
C HIS A 224 0.77 14.09 22.27
N VAL A 225 1.56 13.02 22.30
CA VAL A 225 2.82 12.93 21.54
C VAL A 225 2.48 12.87 20.03
N PRO A 226 3.11 13.66 19.14
CA PRO A 226 2.84 13.61 17.70
C PRO A 226 3.46 12.38 17.03
N LYS A 227 3.04 12.06 15.79
CA LYS A 227 3.43 10.81 15.11
C LYS A 227 4.95 10.72 14.85
N SER A 228 5.61 11.82 14.53
CA SER A 228 7.08 11.90 14.38
C SER A 228 7.78 11.34 15.61
N ASP A 229 7.45 11.91 16.75
CA ASP A 229 8.16 11.70 18.01
C ASP A 229 7.83 10.30 18.57
N ARG A 230 6.58 9.82 18.38
CA ARG A 230 6.23 8.40 18.65
C ARG A 230 7.04 7.42 17.81
N MET A 231 7.28 7.71 16.53
CA MET A 231 8.09 6.84 15.67
C MET A 231 9.56 6.90 16.07
N GLN A 232 10.09 8.10 16.35
CA GLN A 232 11.46 8.26 16.85
C GLN A 232 11.66 7.51 18.17
N SER A 233 10.81 7.69 19.19
CA SER A 233 10.94 6.95 20.46
C SER A 233 10.74 5.43 20.30
N PHE A 234 9.96 4.98 19.31
CA PHE A 234 9.84 3.54 19.01
C PHE A 234 11.07 2.99 18.27
N GLU A 235 11.70 3.79 17.40
CA GLU A 235 12.99 3.46 16.77
C GLU A 235 14.13 3.49 17.80
N GLU A 236 14.13 4.44 18.73
CA GLU A 236 15.05 4.50 19.88
C GLU A 236 14.84 3.29 20.81
N GLN A 237 13.62 2.90 21.15
CA GLN A 237 13.33 1.68 21.92
C GLN A 237 13.66 0.38 21.17
N LYS A 238 13.63 0.38 19.83
CA LYS A 238 14.06 -0.76 19.00
C LYS A 238 15.58 -0.78 18.80
N ASN A 239 16.23 0.37 18.93
CA ASN A 239 17.68 0.53 18.89
C ASN A 239 18.32 0.34 20.26
N SER A 240 17.59 0.54 21.36
CA SER A 240 18.05 0.11 22.68
C SER A 240 18.16 -1.41 22.69
N PHE A 241 19.38 -1.88 22.92
CA PHE A 241 19.70 -3.28 23.10
C PHE A 241 20.56 -3.43 24.34
N THR A 242 20.24 -4.42 25.14
CA THR A 242 21.04 -4.88 26.28
C THR A 242 21.93 -6.07 25.90
N ASN A 243 21.53 -6.83 24.87
CA ASN A 243 22.17 -8.06 24.43
C ASN A 243 23.36 -7.77 23.48
N VAL A 244 24.55 -8.16 23.91
CA VAL A 244 25.83 -8.10 23.20
C VAL A 244 26.28 -9.50 22.80
N PHE A 245 26.83 -9.62 21.59
CA PHE A 245 27.47 -10.82 21.06
C PHE A 245 28.97 -10.55 20.94
N ILE A 246 29.79 -11.42 21.53
CA ILE A 246 31.25 -11.33 21.53
C ILE A 246 31.80 -12.53 20.77
N LYS A 247 32.67 -12.28 19.78
CA LYS A 247 33.24 -13.27 18.87
C LYS A 247 34.77 -13.20 18.89
N ASN A 248 35.39 -14.29 18.46
CA ASN A 248 36.84 -14.50 18.41
C ASN A 248 37.47 -14.57 19.81
N LEU A 249 36.70 -15.08 20.76
CA LEU A 249 37.22 -15.59 22.03
C LEU A 249 38.11 -16.80 21.72
N GLY A 250 39.27 -16.91 22.37
CA GLY A 250 40.14 -18.08 22.19
C GLY A 250 39.47 -19.36 22.71
N THR A 251 39.78 -20.51 22.11
CA THR A 251 39.25 -21.83 22.53
C THR A 251 39.70 -22.29 23.93
N GLU A 252 40.53 -21.48 24.59
CA GLU A 252 41.08 -21.66 25.94
C GLU A 252 40.46 -20.70 26.97
N ILE A 253 39.37 -19.98 26.63
CA ILE A 253 38.63 -19.19 27.62
C ILE A 253 37.62 -20.06 28.37
N THR A 254 37.52 -19.85 29.68
CA THR A 254 36.48 -20.42 30.53
C THR A 254 35.32 -19.44 30.72
N GLU A 255 34.15 -19.94 31.12
CA GLU A 255 32.98 -19.08 31.36
C GLU A 255 33.21 -18.06 32.47
N ALA A 256 33.97 -18.40 33.52
CA ALA A 256 34.36 -17.48 34.58
C ALA A 256 35.31 -16.37 34.12
N GLU A 257 36.32 -16.69 33.29
CA GLU A 257 37.20 -15.66 32.69
C GLU A 257 36.43 -14.75 31.73
N PHE A 258 35.43 -15.29 31.04
CA PHE A 258 34.55 -14.50 30.18
C PHE A 258 33.65 -13.58 31.02
N GLU A 259 33.08 -14.07 32.12
CA GLU A 259 32.30 -13.28 33.07
C GLU A 259 33.11 -12.12 33.69
N GLU A 260 34.32 -12.37 34.19
CA GLU A 260 35.21 -11.31 34.71
C GLU A 260 35.50 -10.23 33.66
N LEU A 261 35.72 -10.65 32.40
CA LEU A 261 36.04 -9.76 31.29
C LEU A 261 34.85 -8.86 30.88
N VAL A 262 33.61 -9.33 31.02
CA VAL A 262 32.40 -8.57 30.64
C VAL A 262 31.81 -7.75 31.79
N ASN A 263 31.89 -8.24 33.04
CA ASN A 263 31.47 -7.51 34.24
C ASN A 263 32.34 -6.27 34.51
N LYS A 264 33.55 -6.20 33.94
CA LYS A 264 34.42 -5.01 33.95
C LYS A 264 33.74 -3.74 33.38
N TYR A 265 32.78 -3.90 32.47
CA TYR A 265 32.13 -2.77 31.77
C TYR A 265 30.82 -2.32 32.43
N GLY A 266 30.20 -3.19 33.26
CA GLY A 266 29.00 -2.90 34.05
C GLY A 266 28.23 -4.18 34.39
N GLU A 267 27.09 -4.02 35.06
CA GLU A 267 26.34 -5.15 35.62
C GLU A 267 25.60 -5.96 34.55
N THR A 268 25.91 -7.26 34.47
CA THR A 268 25.25 -8.21 33.57
C THR A 268 23.98 -8.80 34.19
N SER A 269 22.99 -9.04 33.35
CA SER A 269 21.76 -9.77 33.65
C SER A 269 21.91 -11.26 33.34
N SER A 270 22.70 -11.60 32.32
CA SER A 270 23.05 -12.97 31.95
C SER A 270 24.36 -12.99 31.15
N VAL A 271 25.18 -14.01 31.38
CA VAL A 271 26.38 -14.33 30.60
C VAL A 271 26.23 -15.76 30.13
N HIS A 272 26.55 -16.03 28.86
CA HIS A 272 26.54 -17.39 28.31
C HIS A 272 27.67 -17.57 27.29
N LEU A 273 28.61 -18.47 27.60
CA LEU A 273 29.66 -18.86 26.66
C LEU A 273 29.18 -20.04 25.80
N SER A 274 29.06 -19.87 24.49
CA SER A 274 28.53 -20.93 23.62
C SER A 274 29.60 -22.01 23.36
N THR A 275 29.26 -23.26 23.64
CA THR A 275 30.09 -24.45 23.43
C THR A 275 29.63 -25.30 22.24
N ASN A 276 30.56 -26.05 21.64
CA ASN A 276 30.27 -27.11 20.67
C ASN A 276 29.76 -28.37 21.40
N ASP A 277 29.28 -29.36 20.65
CA ASP A 277 28.82 -30.66 21.17
C ASP A 277 29.89 -31.44 21.97
N GLU A 278 31.17 -31.13 21.76
CA GLU A 278 32.31 -31.65 22.54
C GLU A 278 32.56 -30.90 23.87
N GLY A 279 31.71 -29.94 24.26
CA GLY A 279 31.87 -29.09 25.44
C GLY A 279 32.93 -27.99 25.33
N LYS A 280 33.70 -27.94 24.23
CA LYS A 280 34.71 -26.90 23.97
C LYS A 280 34.06 -25.58 23.53
N PRO A 281 34.53 -24.41 23.97
CA PRO A 281 33.96 -23.12 23.56
C PRO A 281 34.09 -22.92 22.04
N THR A 282 33.02 -22.42 21.41
CA THR A 282 32.90 -22.13 19.97
C THR A 282 33.73 -20.93 19.49
N GLY A 283 34.32 -20.19 20.43
CA GLY A 283 34.95 -18.89 20.18
C GLY A 283 33.97 -17.72 20.09
N PHE A 284 32.72 -17.90 20.53
CA PHE A 284 31.78 -16.80 20.76
C PHE A 284 30.91 -17.00 22.02
N GLY A 285 30.37 -15.91 22.53
CA GLY A 285 29.48 -15.87 23.68
C GLY A 285 28.51 -14.69 23.60
N PHE A 286 27.52 -14.71 24.48
CA PHE A 286 26.47 -13.72 24.60
C PHE A 286 26.45 -13.14 26.01
N VAL A 287 26.11 -11.85 26.09
CA VAL A 287 26.00 -11.10 27.35
C VAL A 287 24.74 -10.25 27.26
N ASP A 288 23.88 -10.32 28.25
CA ASP A 288 22.77 -9.38 28.43
C ASP A 288 23.13 -8.44 29.58
N TYR A 289 23.16 -7.13 29.35
CA TYR A 289 23.42 -6.12 30.39
C TYR A 289 22.11 -5.58 30.98
N LYS A 290 22.13 -4.93 32.15
CA LYS A 290 20.91 -4.28 32.69
C LYS A 290 20.51 -3.02 31.92
N GLU A 291 21.47 -2.32 31.32
CA GLU A 291 21.26 -1.02 30.67
C GLU A 291 21.86 -1.00 29.26
N HIS A 292 21.21 -0.26 28.36
CA HIS A 292 21.66 -0.09 26.97
C HIS A 292 23.02 0.63 26.89
N ASP A 293 23.20 1.70 27.65
CA ASP A 293 24.44 2.48 27.70
C ASP A 293 25.66 1.64 28.11
N VAL A 294 25.44 0.63 28.98
CA VAL A 294 26.47 -0.33 29.39
C VAL A 294 26.78 -1.29 28.23
N ALA A 295 25.76 -1.81 27.54
CA ALA A 295 25.95 -2.66 26.37
C ALA A 295 26.69 -1.94 25.21
N VAL A 296 26.46 -0.64 25.02
CA VAL A 296 27.20 0.17 24.03
C VAL A 296 28.67 0.34 24.46
N LYS A 297 28.93 0.74 25.72
CA LYS A 297 30.30 0.86 26.26
C LYS A 297 31.06 -0.47 26.24
N ALA A 298 30.37 -1.58 26.46
CA ALA A 298 30.93 -2.92 26.33
C ALA A 298 31.28 -3.25 24.87
N ILE A 299 30.46 -2.88 23.89
CA ILE A 299 30.79 -3.06 22.46
C ILE A 299 32.03 -2.25 22.07
N GLU A 300 32.03 -0.95 22.35
CA GLU A 300 33.15 -0.06 22.02
C GLU A 300 34.44 -0.43 22.77
N GLY A 301 34.31 -0.87 24.03
CA GLY A 301 35.42 -1.20 24.92
C GLY A 301 35.94 -2.64 24.83
N LEU A 302 35.19 -3.58 24.23
CA LEU A 302 35.64 -4.96 24.00
C LEU A 302 36.00 -5.23 22.54
N SER A 303 35.35 -4.58 21.57
CA SER A 303 35.75 -4.69 20.17
C SER A 303 37.20 -4.19 20.01
N GLU A 304 37.97 -4.88 19.18
CA GLU A 304 39.40 -4.64 18.91
C GLU A 304 40.37 -4.89 20.08
N THR A 305 39.88 -5.21 21.29
CA THR A 305 40.75 -5.66 22.39
C THR A 305 41.40 -7.00 22.08
N GLU A 306 42.65 -7.19 22.48
CA GLU A 306 43.39 -8.44 22.27
C GLU A 306 43.46 -9.25 23.57
N TYR A 307 42.82 -10.42 23.59
CA TYR A 307 42.75 -11.31 24.75
C TYR A 307 43.23 -12.71 24.36
N LYS A 308 44.18 -13.28 25.13
CA LYS A 308 44.87 -14.55 24.82
C LYS A 308 45.31 -14.63 23.34
N GLY A 309 45.91 -13.55 22.82
CA GLY A 309 46.40 -13.44 21.43
C GLY A 309 45.32 -13.35 20.34
N ASN A 310 44.04 -13.19 20.72
CA ASN A 310 42.93 -13.10 19.79
C ASN A 310 42.27 -11.72 19.90
N LYS A 311 42.06 -11.04 18.77
CA LYS A 311 41.31 -9.78 18.73
C LYS A 311 39.82 -10.05 18.83
N LEU A 312 39.21 -9.58 19.92
CA LEU A 312 37.79 -9.73 20.18
C LEU A 312 36.98 -8.82 19.25
N PHE A 313 35.81 -9.30 18.86
CA PHE A 313 34.81 -8.52 18.13
C PHE A 313 33.52 -8.52 18.93
N ALA A 314 33.10 -7.37 19.44
CA ALA A 314 31.83 -7.20 20.13
C ALA A 314 30.83 -6.46 19.22
N GLY A 315 29.55 -6.80 19.32
CA GLY A 315 28.48 -6.12 18.59
C GLY A 315 27.10 -6.48 19.12
N ARG A 316 26.04 -5.79 18.65
CA ARG A 316 24.66 -6.09 19.03
C ARG A 316 24.33 -7.55 18.68
N ALA A 317 23.84 -8.33 19.66
CA ALA A 317 23.30 -9.65 19.38
C ALA A 317 21.99 -9.52 18.57
N LYS A 318 21.86 -10.32 17.51
CA LYS A 318 20.69 -10.32 16.61
C LYS A 318 20.11 -11.72 16.52
N LYS A 319 18.79 -11.84 16.47
CA LYS A 319 18.11 -13.15 16.38
C LYS A 319 18.37 -13.83 15.02
N LYS A 320 18.32 -15.17 14.99
CA LYS A 320 18.52 -16.02 13.78
C LYS A 320 17.77 -15.47 12.55
N TYR A 321 16.51 -15.03 12.77
CA TYR A 321 15.66 -14.41 11.74
C TYR A 321 16.14 -13.03 11.27
N GLU A 322 16.43 -12.09 12.19
CA GLU A 322 16.87 -10.73 11.85
C GLU A 322 18.18 -10.76 11.05
N ARG A 323 19.13 -11.60 11.49
CA ARG A 323 20.39 -11.82 10.77
C ARG A 323 20.18 -12.41 9.38
N ALA A 324 19.20 -13.30 9.20
CA ALA A 324 18.88 -13.88 7.89
C ALA A 324 18.23 -12.86 6.94
N ASP A 325 17.36 -11.98 7.45
CA ASP A 325 16.77 -10.88 6.68
C ASP A 325 17.82 -9.81 6.30
N GLU A 326 18.70 -9.42 7.22
CA GLU A 326 19.83 -8.54 6.92
C GLU A 326 20.78 -9.14 5.88
N LEU A 327 21.12 -10.42 5.98
CA LEU A 327 21.95 -11.11 4.99
C LEU A 327 21.26 -11.19 3.61
N ARG A 328 19.94 -11.41 3.57
CA ARG A 328 19.14 -11.33 2.32
C ARG A 328 19.19 -9.93 1.73
N LYS A 329 18.98 -8.89 2.55
CA LYS A 329 19.01 -7.47 2.12
C LYS A 329 20.40 -7.03 1.66
N GLN A 330 21.48 -7.45 2.33
CA GLN A 330 22.85 -7.19 1.89
C GLN A 330 23.19 -7.92 0.58
N TYR A 331 22.74 -9.18 0.44
CA TYR A 331 22.91 -9.93 -0.81
C TYR A 331 22.13 -9.29 -1.96
N GLU A 332 20.88 -8.87 -1.72
CA GLU A 332 20.05 -8.19 -2.71
C GLU A 332 20.60 -6.80 -3.07
N ALA A 333 21.01 -6.00 -2.09
CA ALA A 333 21.67 -4.71 -2.33
C ALA A 333 22.95 -4.88 -3.14
N SER A 334 23.83 -5.83 -2.78
CA SER A 334 25.05 -6.09 -3.56
C SER A 334 24.74 -6.66 -4.95
N ARG A 335 23.67 -7.46 -5.11
CA ARG A 335 23.17 -7.96 -6.40
C ARG A 335 22.63 -6.83 -7.27
N LEU A 336 21.94 -5.85 -6.69
CA LEU A 336 21.38 -4.66 -7.34
C LEU A 336 22.48 -3.66 -7.71
N GLU A 337 23.44 -3.42 -6.83
CA GLU A 337 24.66 -2.65 -7.11
C GLU A 337 25.42 -3.26 -8.29
N LYS A 338 25.64 -4.59 -8.29
CA LYS A 338 26.22 -5.37 -9.41
C LYS A 338 25.28 -5.48 -10.64
N LEU A 339 24.06 -4.97 -10.58
CA LEU A 339 23.18 -4.81 -11.74
C LEU A 339 23.38 -3.41 -12.32
N ASN A 340 23.21 -2.38 -11.50
CA ASN A 340 23.34 -0.97 -11.87
C ASN A 340 24.74 -0.65 -12.40
N LYS A 341 25.80 -1.15 -11.75
CA LYS A 341 27.21 -0.92 -12.11
C LYS A 341 27.59 -1.41 -13.53
N TYR A 342 26.80 -2.32 -14.11
CA TYR A 342 27.03 -2.82 -15.48
C TYR A 342 25.90 -2.43 -16.46
N GLN A 343 24.91 -1.68 -16.01
CA GLN A 343 23.80 -1.21 -16.85
C GLN A 343 24.27 -0.05 -17.73
N GLY A 344 24.09 -0.17 -19.05
CA GLY A 344 24.50 0.85 -20.03
C GLY A 344 26.01 0.93 -20.33
N VAL A 345 26.89 0.53 -19.39
CA VAL A 345 28.35 0.61 -19.55
C VAL A 345 29.00 -0.66 -20.13
N ASN A 346 28.32 -1.80 -20.07
CA ASN A 346 28.83 -3.08 -20.56
C ASN A 346 28.30 -3.40 -21.97
N LEU A 347 29.21 -3.75 -22.87
CA LEU A 347 28.92 -4.11 -24.27
C LEU A 347 29.08 -5.60 -24.50
N TYR A 348 28.19 -6.16 -25.32
CA TYR A 348 28.29 -7.50 -25.88
C TYR A 348 28.77 -7.39 -27.33
N ILE A 349 29.90 -8.04 -27.61
CA ILE A 349 30.56 -8.01 -28.91
C ILE A 349 30.52 -9.42 -29.48
N LYS A 350 29.94 -9.59 -30.66
CA LYS A 350 29.76 -10.87 -31.36
C LYS A 350 30.43 -10.82 -32.74
N ASN A 351 30.72 -12.00 -33.29
CA ASN A 351 31.42 -12.21 -34.54
C ASN A 351 32.90 -11.78 -34.46
N LEU A 352 33.48 -11.93 -33.27
CA LEU A 352 34.93 -11.91 -33.09
C LEU A 352 35.55 -13.07 -33.87
N ASP A 353 36.75 -12.85 -34.40
CA ASP A 353 37.55 -13.93 -34.95
C ASP A 353 38.19 -14.78 -33.85
N ASP A 354 38.40 -16.07 -34.15
CA ASP A 354 39.00 -17.05 -33.27
C ASP A 354 40.42 -16.63 -32.80
N THR A 355 41.10 -15.75 -33.57
CA THR A 355 42.42 -15.19 -33.26
C THR A 355 42.42 -13.91 -32.40
N ILE A 356 41.26 -13.43 -31.94
CA ILE A 356 41.15 -12.24 -31.08
C ILE A 356 41.09 -12.67 -29.61
N ASP A 357 42.16 -12.37 -28.88
CA ASP A 357 42.30 -12.55 -27.43
C ASP A 357 41.86 -11.29 -26.65
N ASP A 358 41.75 -11.41 -25.32
CA ASP A 358 41.34 -10.33 -24.40
C ASP A 358 42.13 -9.03 -24.61
N ASP A 359 43.45 -9.11 -24.77
CA ASP A 359 44.31 -7.93 -24.98
C ASP A 359 44.12 -7.27 -26.35
N LYS A 360 43.89 -8.06 -27.41
CA LYS A 360 43.58 -7.54 -28.75
C LYS A 360 42.21 -6.87 -28.76
N LEU A 361 41.22 -7.48 -28.11
CA LEU A 361 39.89 -6.90 -27.92
C LEU A 361 39.99 -5.58 -27.14
N ARG A 362 40.83 -5.52 -26.10
CA ARG A 362 41.07 -4.29 -25.33
C ARG A 362 41.75 -3.22 -26.18
N ALA A 363 42.73 -3.57 -27.01
CA ALA A 363 43.44 -2.64 -27.89
C ALA A 363 42.53 -2.00 -28.95
N GLU A 364 41.68 -2.78 -29.62
CA GLU A 364 40.73 -2.26 -30.63
C GLU A 364 39.67 -1.32 -30.03
N PHE A 365 39.25 -1.56 -28.79
CA PHE A 365 38.18 -0.80 -28.12
C PHE A 365 38.67 0.38 -27.25
N ALA A 366 39.96 0.42 -26.90
CA ALA A 366 40.56 1.49 -26.09
C ALA A 366 40.48 2.92 -26.69
N PRO A 367 40.53 3.15 -28.02
CA PRO A 367 40.36 4.49 -28.59
C PRO A 367 38.98 5.12 -28.33
N HIS A 368 38.00 4.32 -27.93
CA HIS A 368 36.61 4.72 -27.77
C HIS A 368 36.22 4.97 -26.30
N GLY A 369 37.10 4.67 -25.34
CA GLY A 369 36.90 4.93 -23.91
C GLY A 369 37.81 4.12 -22.97
N THR A 370 37.72 4.39 -21.66
CA THR A 370 38.49 3.71 -20.61
C THR A 370 37.85 2.37 -20.25
N ILE A 371 38.48 1.28 -20.69
CA ILE A 371 38.00 -0.08 -20.47
C ILE A 371 38.33 -0.54 -19.05
N THR A 372 37.29 -0.67 -18.21
CA THR A 372 37.38 -1.26 -16.87
C THR A 372 37.55 -2.78 -16.90
N SER A 373 36.98 -3.45 -17.91
CA SER A 373 37.19 -4.89 -18.15
C SER A 373 36.91 -5.26 -19.62
N ALA A 374 37.78 -6.05 -20.24
CA ALA A 374 37.53 -6.73 -21.50
C ALA A 374 37.70 -8.24 -21.27
N LYS A 375 36.82 -9.07 -21.85
CA LYS A 375 36.92 -10.53 -21.79
C LYS A 375 36.21 -11.23 -22.93
N VAL A 376 36.94 -12.03 -23.70
CA VAL A 376 36.44 -13.00 -24.67
C VAL A 376 35.92 -14.23 -23.92
N MET A 377 34.80 -14.78 -24.38
CA MET A 377 34.25 -16.01 -23.82
C MET A 377 34.79 -17.21 -24.59
N VAL A 378 35.63 -18.01 -23.96
CA VAL A 378 36.15 -19.27 -24.51
C VAL A 378 35.25 -20.45 -24.17
N ASP A 379 35.40 -21.55 -24.92
CA ASP A 379 34.95 -22.89 -24.55
C ASP A 379 35.93 -23.59 -23.61
N GLU A 380 35.48 -24.70 -23.03
CA GLU A 380 36.23 -25.53 -22.09
C GLU A 380 37.52 -26.10 -22.71
N ALA A 381 37.55 -26.23 -24.04
CA ALA A 381 38.73 -26.54 -24.84
C ALA A 381 39.61 -25.31 -25.18
N GLY A 382 39.44 -24.18 -24.50
CA GLY A 382 40.21 -22.94 -24.68
C GLY A 382 39.88 -22.13 -25.95
N LYS A 383 39.02 -22.62 -26.84
CA LYS A 383 38.71 -21.96 -28.12
C LYS A 383 37.67 -20.83 -27.94
N SER A 384 37.91 -19.66 -28.54
CA SER A 384 36.98 -18.51 -28.51
C SER A 384 35.59 -18.83 -29.10
N LYS A 385 34.52 -18.48 -28.40
CA LYS A 385 33.11 -18.66 -28.83
C LYS A 385 32.63 -17.65 -29.88
N GLY A 386 33.54 -16.88 -30.47
CA GLY A 386 33.22 -15.77 -31.37
C GLY A 386 32.47 -14.59 -30.71
N PHE A 387 32.48 -14.50 -29.37
CA PHE A 387 31.91 -13.36 -28.65
C PHE A 387 32.66 -13.04 -27.34
N GLY A 388 32.52 -11.80 -26.88
CA GLY A 388 33.11 -11.27 -25.67
C GLY A 388 32.34 -10.09 -25.10
N PHE A 389 32.85 -9.54 -24.01
CA PHE A 389 32.30 -8.38 -23.32
C PHE A 389 33.37 -7.30 -23.11
N VAL A 390 32.97 -6.03 -23.22
CA VAL A 390 33.81 -4.86 -22.90
C VAL A 390 32.99 -3.91 -22.03
N CYS A 391 33.46 -3.63 -20.82
CA CYS A 391 32.90 -2.65 -19.90
C CYS A 391 33.73 -1.37 -19.92
N TYR A 392 33.07 -0.24 -20.14
CA TYR A 392 33.66 1.09 -20.04
C TYR A 392 33.51 1.69 -18.63
N SER A 393 34.07 2.87 -18.40
CA SER A 393 33.82 3.72 -17.23
C SER A 393 32.47 4.43 -17.28
N SER A 394 32.04 4.90 -18.46
CA SER A 394 30.79 5.65 -18.63
C SER A 394 29.89 5.05 -19.72
N PRO A 395 28.56 5.30 -19.65
CA PRO A 395 27.62 4.82 -20.66
C PRO A 395 27.70 5.63 -21.96
N GLU A 396 28.29 6.83 -21.93
CA GLU A 396 28.51 7.68 -23.10
C GLU A 396 29.62 7.10 -23.99
N GLU A 397 30.76 6.72 -23.39
CA GLU A 397 31.84 5.97 -24.05
C GLU A 397 31.31 4.65 -24.64
N ALA A 398 30.52 3.89 -23.86
CA ALA A 398 29.91 2.65 -24.31
C ALA A 398 28.96 2.86 -25.51
N THR A 399 28.17 3.93 -25.51
CA THR A 399 27.27 4.28 -26.63
C THR A 399 28.05 4.73 -27.87
N LYS A 400 29.14 5.48 -27.69
CA LYS A 400 30.06 5.87 -28.77
C LYS A 400 30.72 4.63 -29.39
N ALA A 401 31.24 3.71 -28.58
CA ALA A 401 31.81 2.44 -29.05
C ALA A 401 30.78 1.57 -29.79
N VAL A 402 29.50 1.53 -29.35
CA VAL A 402 28.42 0.87 -30.12
C VAL A 402 28.23 1.51 -31.50
N THR A 403 28.28 2.84 -31.61
CA THR A 403 28.08 3.52 -32.92
C THR A 403 29.28 3.43 -33.85
N GLU A 404 30.51 3.39 -33.33
CA GLU A 404 31.74 3.40 -34.14
C GLU A 404 32.34 2.01 -34.41
N MET A 405 32.09 1.01 -33.55
CA MET A 405 32.64 -0.36 -33.70
C MET A 405 31.63 -1.38 -34.24
N ASN A 406 30.32 -1.11 -34.19
CA ASN A 406 29.33 -2.00 -34.78
C ASN A 406 29.46 -2.02 -36.31
N HIS A 407 29.46 -3.22 -36.90
CA HIS A 407 29.76 -3.52 -38.31
C HIS A 407 31.20 -3.22 -38.78
N ARG A 408 32.12 -2.77 -37.91
CA ARG A 408 33.54 -2.59 -38.27
C ARG A 408 34.19 -3.94 -38.58
N LEU A 409 34.94 -4.00 -39.69
CA LEU A 409 35.70 -5.18 -40.09
C LEU A 409 36.97 -5.31 -39.25
N VAL A 410 37.08 -6.39 -38.47
CA VAL A 410 38.28 -6.77 -37.70
C VAL A 410 38.63 -8.22 -38.06
N ALA A 411 39.90 -8.49 -38.40
CA ALA A 411 40.35 -9.77 -38.95
C ALA A 411 39.48 -10.31 -40.13
N GLY A 412 38.90 -9.40 -40.93
CA GLY A 412 38.01 -9.74 -42.06
C GLY A 412 36.56 -10.09 -41.68
N LYS A 413 36.20 -10.14 -40.39
CA LYS A 413 34.83 -10.36 -39.91
C LYS A 413 34.20 -9.04 -39.44
N PRO A 414 32.95 -8.70 -39.82
CA PRO A 414 32.27 -7.52 -39.30
C PRO A 414 31.79 -7.78 -37.88
N LEU A 415 32.26 -6.98 -36.92
CA LEU A 415 31.84 -7.07 -35.52
C LEU A 415 30.37 -6.69 -35.36
N TYR A 416 29.69 -7.27 -34.38
CA TYR A 416 28.35 -6.88 -33.97
C TYR A 416 28.39 -6.43 -32.51
N VAL A 417 28.18 -5.14 -32.25
CA VAL A 417 28.37 -4.50 -30.93
C VAL A 417 27.06 -3.91 -30.44
N VAL A 418 26.60 -4.34 -29.27
CA VAL A 418 25.36 -3.85 -28.63
C VAL A 418 25.51 -3.78 -27.11
N LEU A 419 24.62 -3.05 -26.43
CA LEU A 419 24.54 -3.06 -24.97
C LEU A 419 24.30 -4.49 -24.44
N ALA A 420 25.06 -4.90 -23.42
CA ALA A 420 25.03 -6.25 -22.87
C ALA A 420 23.78 -6.50 -22.01
N GLN A 421 22.81 -7.25 -22.55
CA GLN A 421 21.66 -7.74 -21.79
C GLN A 421 22.00 -9.07 -21.09
N ARG A 422 21.61 -9.20 -19.81
CA ARG A 422 21.71 -10.49 -19.10
C ARG A 422 20.84 -11.57 -19.76
N LYS A 423 21.32 -12.82 -19.74
CA LYS A 423 20.65 -14.02 -20.29
C LYS A 423 19.20 -14.16 -19.79
N ASP A 424 19.01 -13.87 -18.52
CA ASP A 424 17.75 -13.93 -17.75
C ASP A 424 16.76 -12.88 -18.23
N VAL A 425 17.18 -11.60 -18.29
CA VAL A 425 16.37 -10.48 -18.80
C VAL A 425 15.98 -10.72 -20.26
N ARG A 426 16.94 -11.12 -21.10
CA ARG A 426 16.70 -11.44 -22.52
C ARG A 426 15.74 -12.61 -22.70
N ARG A 427 15.83 -13.66 -21.86
CA ARG A 427 14.87 -14.78 -21.86
C ARG A 427 13.47 -14.30 -21.51
N SER A 428 13.33 -13.48 -20.47
CA SER A 428 12.04 -12.93 -20.05
C SER A 428 11.39 -12.07 -21.15
N GLN A 429 12.13 -11.11 -21.72
CA GLN A 429 11.65 -10.27 -22.82
C GLN A 429 11.24 -11.09 -24.06
N LEU A 430 12.03 -12.11 -24.42
CA LEU A 430 11.70 -13.01 -25.54
C LEU A 430 10.45 -13.85 -25.24
N GLN A 431 10.29 -14.33 -24.00
CA GLN A 431 9.12 -15.09 -23.56
C GLN A 431 7.86 -14.23 -23.56
N GLN A 432 7.93 -13.00 -23.06
CA GLN A 432 6.84 -12.00 -23.14
C GLN A 432 6.47 -11.69 -24.59
N GLN A 433 7.44 -11.52 -25.48
CA GLN A 433 7.20 -11.26 -26.90
C GLN A 433 6.56 -12.46 -27.63
N ILE A 434 6.94 -13.69 -27.25
CA ILE A 434 6.29 -14.93 -27.73
C ILE A 434 4.87 -15.06 -27.17
N GLN A 435 4.65 -14.76 -25.89
CA GLN A 435 3.33 -14.77 -25.25
C GLN A 435 2.39 -13.77 -25.92
N ALA A 436 2.80 -12.50 -26.07
CA ALA A 436 2.02 -11.47 -26.76
C ALA A 436 1.70 -11.86 -28.22
N LYS A 437 2.66 -12.46 -28.94
CA LYS A 437 2.44 -12.94 -30.32
C LYS A 437 1.48 -14.15 -30.38
N ASN A 438 1.53 -15.06 -29.41
CA ASN A 438 0.58 -16.17 -29.28
C ASN A 438 -0.82 -15.68 -28.88
N GLN A 439 -0.91 -14.68 -28.00
CA GLN A 439 -2.16 -14.06 -27.56
C GLN A 439 -2.84 -13.29 -28.70
N MET A 440 -2.06 -12.53 -29.48
CA MET A 440 -2.53 -11.89 -30.73
C MET A 440 -2.94 -12.93 -31.78
N ARG A 441 -2.20 -14.04 -31.94
CA ARG A 441 -2.60 -15.14 -32.82
C ARG A 441 -3.92 -15.77 -32.37
N LEU A 442 -4.12 -15.98 -31.07
CA LEU A 442 -5.35 -16.51 -30.50
C LEU A 442 -6.53 -15.55 -30.72
N GLN A 443 -6.32 -14.24 -30.53
CA GLN A 443 -7.32 -13.21 -30.82
C GLN A 443 -7.70 -13.16 -32.30
N GLN A 444 -6.72 -13.25 -33.20
CA GLN A 444 -6.96 -13.29 -34.65
C GLN A 444 -7.63 -14.61 -35.07
N GLN A 445 -7.33 -15.73 -34.40
CA GLN A 445 -7.96 -17.02 -34.65
C GLN A 445 -9.38 -17.11 -34.07
N ALA A 446 -9.67 -16.41 -32.98
CA ALA A 446 -11.05 -16.20 -32.50
C ALA A 446 -11.86 -15.34 -33.47
N ALA A 447 -11.28 -14.24 -33.98
CA ALA A 447 -11.91 -13.40 -34.99
C ALA A 447 -12.14 -14.13 -36.33
N ALA A 448 -11.21 -14.99 -36.76
CA ALA A 448 -11.35 -15.83 -37.95
C ALA A 448 -12.24 -17.07 -37.73
N GLY A 449 -12.44 -17.48 -36.47
CA GLY A 449 -13.24 -18.65 -36.09
C GLY A 449 -14.76 -18.47 -36.18
N GLY A 450 -15.24 -17.24 -36.48
CA GLY A 450 -16.65 -16.98 -36.78
C GLY A 450 -17.62 -17.11 -35.60
N LEU A 451 -17.12 -17.22 -34.37
CA LEU A 451 -17.97 -17.17 -33.17
C LEU A 451 -18.56 -15.76 -33.03
N PRO A 452 -19.90 -15.61 -33.00
CA PRO A 452 -20.52 -14.29 -32.84
C PRO A 452 -20.19 -13.73 -31.46
N GLY A 453 -19.99 -12.41 -31.39
CA GLY A 453 -19.74 -11.71 -30.13
C GLY A 453 -20.94 -11.83 -29.19
N GLN A 454 -20.90 -12.80 -28.28
CA GLN A 454 -21.92 -12.97 -27.25
C GLN A 454 -21.83 -11.76 -26.31
N TYR A 455 -22.93 -11.02 -26.18
CA TYR A 455 -23.05 -9.86 -25.30
C TYR A 455 -23.10 -10.34 -23.83
N MET A 456 -21.93 -10.58 -23.24
CA MET A 456 -21.83 -10.78 -21.79
C MET A 456 -21.70 -9.41 -21.13
N GLY A 457 -22.80 -8.93 -20.55
CA GLY A 457 -22.90 -7.58 -20.01
C GLY A 457 -22.01 -7.37 -18.79
N ASN A 458 -21.01 -6.49 -18.90
CA ASN A 458 -20.21 -6.04 -17.78
C ASN A 458 -21.06 -5.10 -16.89
N PRO A 459 -21.22 -5.34 -15.58
CA PRO A 459 -21.81 -4.36 -14.67
C PRO A 459 -21.02 -3.04 -14.73
N GLY A 460 -21.71 -1.90 -14.64
CA GLY A 460 -21.10 -0.60 -14.91
C GLY A 460 -20.10 -0.17 -13.84
N VAL A 461 -18.83 0.02 -14.23
CA VAL A 461 -17.84 0.76 -13.43
C VAL A 461 -17.64 2.13 -14.10
N PHE A 462 -18.13 3.18 -13.45
CA PHE A 462 -18.17 4.54 -13.98
C PHE A 462 -16.95 5.33 -13.49
N TYR A 463 -16.03 5.67 -14.41
CA TYR A 463 -14.86 6.51 -14.10
C TYR A 463 -15.01 7.92 -14.70
N PRO A 464 -15.04 9.00 -13.89
CA PRO A 464 -15.09 10.37 -14.40
C PRO A 464 -13.71 10.82 -14.93
N GLY A 465 -13.70 11.57 -16.03
CA GLY A 465 -12.47 12.11 -16.64
C GLY A 465 -11.83 13.25 -15.82
N GLN A 466 -10.53 13.51 -16.00
CA GLN A 466 -9.91 14.56 -16.84
C GLN A 466 -8.41 14.65 -16.43
N PRO A 467 -7.50 15.41 -17.10
CA PRO A 467 -7.63 16.10 -18.39
C PRO A 467 -6.57 15.64 -19.43
N GLY A 468 -6.64 16.19 -20.65
CA GLY A 468 -5.69 15.89 -21.73
C GLY A 468 -4.33 16.58 -21.58
N PHE A 469 -3.27 15.94 -22.11
CA PHE A 469 -1.94 16.53 -22.26
C PHE A 469 -1.30 16.06 -23.58
N MET A 470 -0.90 17.00 -24.45
CA MET A 470 -0.17 16.71 -25.69
C MET A 470 1.31 17.10 -25.54
N PRO A 471 2.26 16.17 -25.78
CA PRO A 471 3.65 16.50 -26.11
C PRO A 471 3.84 16.66 -27.63
N PRO A 472 4.84 17.43 -28.11
CA PRO A 472 4.68 18.14 -29.39
C PRO A 472 5.35 17.48 -30.60
N GLY A 473 4.74 17.67 -31.78
CA GLY A 473 5.42 17.48 -33.06
C GLY A 473 6.50 18.55 -33.28
N ARG A 474 7.72 18.13 -33.65
CA ARG A 474 8.85 19.04 -33.90
C ARG A 474 8.65 19.75 -35.24
N GLY A 475 8.75 21.09 -35.25
CA GLY A 475 8.27 21.92 -36.35
C GLY A 475 9.13 21.98 -37.61
N GLY A 476 8.51 22.44 -38.70
CA GLY A 476 9.11 22.85 -39.97
C GLY A 476 8.22 23.89 -40.65
N MET A 477 8.80 25.04 -41.04
CA MET A 477 8.13 26.26 -41.51
C MET A 477 8.98 26.86 -42.67
N PRO A 478 8.48 27.82 -43.48
CA PRO A 478 7.13 28.03 -44.02
C PRO A 478 7.13 28.31 -45.56
N PHE A 479 6.05 28.88 -46.10
CA PHE A 479 5.87 29.53 -47.44
C PHE A 479 5.75 28.67 -48.72
N GLY A 480 4.81 29.09 -49.59
CA GLY A 480 5.06 29.10 -51.05
C GLY A 480 3.93 28.66 -52.00
N ALA A 481 2.99 29.57 -52.32
CA ALA A 481 2.19 29.65 -53.56
C ALA A 481 1.21 28.50 -53.99
N ASN A 482 0.07 28.95 -54.53
CA ASN A 482 -0.83 28.22 -55.45
C ASN A 482 -0.42 28.52 -56.91
N PRO A 483 -0.93 27.81 -57.95
CA PRO A 483 -1.51 26.45 -58.01
C PRO A 483 -1.00 25.64 -59.25
N GLN A 484 -1.78 24.63 -59.67
CA GLN A 484 -1.97 24.13 -61.07
C GLN A 484 -1.25 22.83 -61.54
N MET A 485 -2.01 21.98 -62.28
CA MET A 485 -1.60 20.80 -63.09
C MET A 485 -1.05 19.57 -62.32
N MET A 486 -1.37 18.29 -62.61
CA MET A 486 -2.28 17.55 -63.54
C MET A 486 -2.78 16.26 -62.81
N MET A 487 -4.04 15.81 -62.90
CA MET A 487 -4.62 14.89 -63.93
C MET A 487 -3.80 13.59 -64.19
N ARG A 488 -4.34 12.34 -64.19
CA ARG A 488 -5.71 11.82 -63.91
C ARG A 488 -5.68 10.30 -63.48
N PRO A 489 -6.68 9.39 -63.69
CA PRO A 489 -7.28 8.56 -62.62
C PRO A 489 -6.99 7.03 -62.72
N PRO A 490 -7.67 6.17 -61.92
CA PRO A 490 -8.89 5.53 -62.47
C PRO A 490 -10.11 5.34 -61.54
N MET A 491 -11.27 5.24 -62.19
CA MET A 491 -12.61 4.74 -61.80
C MET A 491 -13.20 4.14 -63.10
N PRO A 492 -14.21 3.23 -63.13
CA PRO A 492 -15.35 3.11 -62.19
C PRO A 492 -15.71 1.64 -61.78
N PRO A 493 -16.84 1.41 -61.06
CA PRO A 493 -17.29 0.06 -60.66
C PRO A 493 -18.61 -0.43 -61.32
N GLN A 494 -18.88 -1.73 -61.11
CA GLN A 494 -20.21 -2.36 -60.84
C GLN A 494 -21.01 -3.11 -61.95
N ASN A 495 -21.30 -4.40 -61.65
CA ASN A 495 -22.39 -5.32 -62.06
C ASN A 495 -22.84 -5.49 -63.54
N GLN A 496 -22.65 -6.70 -64.10
CA GLN A 496 -23.72 -7.71 -64.34
C GLN A 496 -23.20 -9.07 -64.91
N PHE A 497 -24.01 -10.13 -64.80
CA PHE A 497 -23.84 -11.52 -65.33
C PHE A 497 -24.59 -11.69 -66.67
N PRO A 498 -24.60 -12.87 -67.36
CA PRO A 498 -23.53 -13.75 -67.90
C PRO A 498 -23.83 -13.99 -69.43
N PRO A 499 -23.68 -15.16 -70.12
CA PRO A 499 -22.86 -16.38 -69.93
C PRO A 499 -22.12 -16.92 -71.20
N ARG A 500 -21.44 -18.08 -71.05
CA ARG A 500 -21.31 -19.21 -72.04
C ARG A 500 -20.25 -19.12 -73.17
N GLY A 501 -19.33 -20.10 -73.21
CA GLY A 501 -18.57 -20.48 -74.43
C GLY A 501 -17.19 -21.15 -74.23
N VAL A 502 -17.08 -22.46 -74.49
CA VAL A 502 -15.83 -23.21 -74.79
C VAL A 502 -16.07 -23.99 -76.10
N PRO A 503 -15.07 -24.26 -76.98
CA PRO A 503 -13.91 -25.15 -76.74
C PRO A 503 -12.56 -24.54 -77.24
N GLY A 504 -11.38 -25.17 -77.20
CA GLY A 504 -10.96 -26.53 -76.80
C GLY A 504 -9.41 -26.69 -76.78
N GLY A 505 -8.90 -27.92 -76.60
CA GLY A 505 -7.45 -28.25 -76.49
C GLY A 505 -6.71 -28.42 -77.85
N PRO A 506 -5.57 -29.16 -77.94
CA PRO A 506 -5.06 -30.25 -77.08
C PRO A 506 -3.75 -29.90 -76.30
N ASN A 507 -3.25 -30.64 -75.29
CA ASN A 507 -2.98 -32.10 -75.08
C ASN A 507 -1.78 -32.60 -75.95
N MET A 508 -0.84 -33.45 -75.49
CA MET A 508 -0.90 -34.55 -74.49
C MET A 508 0.44 -34.87 -73.75
N TYR A 509 0.34 -35.48 -72.56
CA TYR A 509 1.35 -36.33 -71.85
C TYR A 509 1.28 -36.16 -70.30
N GLY A 510 1.90 -36.92 -69.37
CA GLY A 510 2.71 -38.18 -69.38
C GLY A 510 3.69 -38.20 -68.19
N ALA A 511 3.54 -38.86 -67.02
CA ALA A 511 2.73 -40.00 -66.52
C ALA A 511 3.25 -41.42 -66.88
N PRO A 512 3.15 -42.47 -66.01
CA PRO A 512 2.43 -42.59 -64.71
C PRO A 512 3.30 -43.24 -63.59
N PRO A 513 2.78 -43.85 -62.49
CA PRO A 513 1.47 -43.75 -61.78
C PRO A 513 1.71 -43.03 -60.41
N GLN A 514 1.16 -43.28 -59.20
CA GLN A 514 0.09 -44.09 -58.56
C GLN A 514 -0.20 -43.43 -57.17
N GLY A 515 -1.29 -43.58 -56.41
CA GLY A 515 -2.61 -44.24 -56.57
C GLY A 515 -3.28 -44.45 -55.19
N TYR A 516 -4.61 -44.65 -55.13
CA TYR A 516 -5.47 -44.74 -53.92
C TYR A 516 -5.59 -43.46 -53.05
N GLN A 517 -6.71 -43.15 -52.38
CA GLN A 517 -8.14 -43.46 -52.60
C GLN A 517 -8.98 -42.45 -51.78
N GLN A 518 -10.10 -41.94 -52.31
CA GLN A 518 -11.00 -41.04 -51.56
C GLN A 518 -12.48 -41.40 -51.74
N GLY A 519 -13.21 -41.47 -50.63
CA GLY A 519 -14.64 -41.76 -50.47
C GLY A 519 -14.89 -42.19 -49.02
N GLY A 520 -16.08 -42.12 -48.42
CA GLY A 520 -17.37 -41.49 -48.78
C GLY A 520 -18.03 -41.00 -47.47
N PHE A 521 -19.14 -40.25 -47.44
CA PHE A 521 -20.51 -40.68 -47.81
C PHE A 521 -21.40 -39.44 -48.12
N PRO A 522 -22.63 -39.59 -48.63
CA PRO A 522 -23.40 -38.53 -49.29
C PRO A 522 -24.47 -37.83 -48.41
N PRO A 523 -25.08 -36.71 -48.88
CA PRO A 523 -26.10 -35.94 -48.16
C PRO A 523 -27.54 -36.22 -48.61
N GLN A 524 -28.54 -35.93 -47.75
CA GLN A 524 -29.91 -35.59 -48.16
C GLN A 524 -30.71 -34.89 -47.03
N GLY A 525 -31.68 -34.04 -47.42
CA GLY A 525 -32.74 -33.49 -46.54
C GLY A 525 -34.08 -34.23 -46.78
N PRO A 526 -35.28 -33.65 -46.55
CA PRO A 526 -35.57 -32.20 -46.44
C PRO A 526 -36.58 -31.79 -45.33
N MET A 527 -37.03 -30.52 -45.41
CA MET A 527 -38.16 -29.82 -44.73
C MET A 527 -39.39 -30.70 -44.37
N ARG A 528 -40.30 -30.34 -43.44
CA ARG A 528 -41.15 -29.13 -43.45
C ARG A 528 -42.21 -29.11 -42.32
N GLY A 529 -42.52 -27.94 -41.73
CA GLY A 529 -43.76 -27.66 -40.98
C GLY A 529 -43.83 -28.15 -39.51
N SER A 530 -44.85 -27.79 -38.71
CA SER A 530 -45.85 -26.71 -38.87
C SER A 530 -46.72 -26.50 -37.60
N GLN A 531 -46.84 -25.22 -37.17
CA GLN A 531 -47.90 -24.65 -36.29
C GLN A 531 -48.01 -25.13 -34.81
N PRO A 532 -48.64 -24.33 -33.92
CA PRO A 532 -48.68 -24.58 -32.48
C PRO A 532 -49.96 -25.30 -31.98
N PRO A 533 -49.93 -25.95 -30.80
CA PRO A 533 -51.13 -26.49 -30.17
C PRO A 533 -51.95 -25.40 -29.43
N ARG A 534 -53.27 -25.59 -29.41
CA ARG A 534 -54.25 -24.84 -28.58
C ARG A 534 -54.69 -25.69 -27.36
N PRO A 535 -55.27 -25.08 -26.31
CA PRO A 535 -55.50 -25.76 -25.03
C PRO A 535 -56.77 -26.64 -24.98
N GLY A 536 -56.75 -27.70 -24.16
CA GLY A 536 -57.90 -28.55 -23.82
C GLY A 536 -57.61 -29.54 -22.67
N GLN A 537 -58.57 -29.73 -21.77
CA GLN A 537 -58.59 -30.68 -20.64
C GLN A 537 -59.37 -31.98 -21.02
N PRO A 538 -59.49 -33.06 -20.18
CA PRO A 538 -59.28 -33.17 -18.72
C PRO A 538 -58.43 -34.39 -18.23
N GLY A 539 -58.34 -34.59 -16.90
CA GLY A 539 -57.61 -35.69 -16.23
C GLY A 539 -58.42 -37.00 -16.05
N PRO A 540 -58.06 -37.91 -15.09
CA PRO A 540 -58.13 -37.55 -13.65
C PRO A 540 -57.14 -38.23 -12.65
N GLN A 541 -57.00 -37.58 -11.48
CA GLN A 541 -56.90 -38.14 -10.11
C GLN A 541 -55.73 -39.07 -9.67
N GLY A 542 -54.91 -38.59 -8.71
CA GLY A 542 -53.85 -39.35 -8.03
C GLY A 542 -53.39 -38.74 -6.70
N GLN A 543 -54.21 -38.93 -5.64
CA GLN A 543 -54.01 -38.69 -4.20
C GLN A 543 -52.81 -37.83 -3.68
N PHE A 544 -53.14 -36.73 -2.99
CA PHE A 544 -52.26 -36.02 -2.06
C PHE A 544 -52.02 -36.82 -0.76
N ARG A 545 -50.78 -36.79 -0.25
CA ARG A 545 -50.49 -36.89 1.19
C ARG A 545 -49.35 -35.92 1.53
N GLY A 546 -49.50 -35.15 2.61
CA GLY A 546 -48.75 -33.91 2.79
C GLY A 546 -47.44 -34.03 3.59
N ALA A 547 -46.46 -33.22 3.18
CA ALA A 547 -45.34 -32.72 3.99
C ALA A 547 -45.23 -31.19 3.75
N PRO A 548 -44.70 -30.40 4.69
CA PRO A 548 -44.86 -28.94 4.63
C PRO A 548 -44.01 -28.29 3.55
N ARG A 549 -44.63 -27.43 2.73
CA ARG A 549 -43.92 -26.44 1.91
C ARG A 549 -43.20 -25.45 2.82
N ARG A 550 -41.88 -25.48 2.85
CA ARG A 550 -41.10 -24.26 3.11
C ARG A 550 -41.12 -23.38 1.86
N LYS A 551 -40.97 -22.07 2.06
CA LYS A 551 -40.69 -21.12 0.97
C LYS A 551 -39.18 -21.04 0.75
N ASP A 552 -38.80 -20.29 -0.28
CA ASP A 552 -37.48 -19.68 -0.50
C ASP A 552 -36.36 -20.73 -0.71
N GLY A 553 -35.77 -20.87 -1.89
CA GLY A 553 -35.63 -19.91 -2.98
C GLY A 553 -34.19 -19.86 -3.49
N GLU A 554 -33.25 -20.39 -2.70
CA GLU A 554 -31.82 -20.46 -3.01
C GLU A 554 -31.42 -21.91 -3.34
N SER A 555 -30.50 -22.05 -4.29
CA SER A 555 -29.84 -23.33 -4.57
C SER A 555 -28.68 -23.51 -3.61
N ARG A 556 -28.60 -24.66 -2.94
CA ARG A 556 -27.46 -24.95 -2.05
C ARG A 556 -26.14 -24.98 -2.83
N VAL A 557 -25.05 -24.62 -2.16
CA VAL A 557 -23.72 -24.65 -2.77
C VAL A 557 -23.27 -26.10 -2.95
N ALA A 558 -23.55 -26.96 -1.97
CA ALA A 558 -23.29 -28.40 -2.09
C ALA A 558 -24.03 -29.04 -3.28
N ASP A 559 -25.31 -28.70 -3.50
CA ASP A 559 -26.09 -29.22 -4.64
C ASP A 559 -25.49 -28.78 -5.98
N SER A 560 -25.10 -27.50 -6.09
CA SER A 560 -24.48 -26.94 -7.29
C SER A 560 -23.14 -27.63 -7.62
N ILE A 561 -22.27 -27.82 -6.62
CA ILE A 561 -20.99 -28.50 -6.80
C ILE A 561 -21.20 -29.99 -7.12
N SER A 562 -22.14 -30.66 -6.46
CA SER A 562 -22.43 -32.08 -6.73
C SER A 562 -22.84 -32.32 -8.19
N ASN A 563 -23.72 -31.48 -8.73
CA ASN A 563 -24.10 -31.52 -10.15
C ASN A 563 -22.91 -31.22 -11.08
N ALA A 564 -21.97 -30.35 -10.68
CA ALA A 564 -20.75 -30.09 -11.45
C ALA A 564 -19.77 -31.28 -11.43
N LEU A 565 -19.62 -31.96 -10.28
CA LEU A 565 -18.76 -33.13 -10.11
C LEU A 565 -19.25 -34.34 -10.92
N GLU A 566 -20.56 -34.58 -10.96
CA GLU A 566 -21.16 -35.66 -11.79
C GLU A 566 -20.90 -35.48 -13.31
N ASN A 567 -20.60 -34.26 -13.75
CA ASN A 567 -20.34 -33.92 -15.16
C ASN A 567 -18.85 -33.64 -15.46
N ALA A 568 -17.96 -33.74 -14.48
CA ALA A 568 -16.53 -33.45 -14.60
C ALA A 568 -15.66 -34.72 -14.44
N PRO A 569 -14.49 -34.82 -15.09
CA PRO A 569 -13.54 -35.90 -14.86
C PRO A 569 -12.93 -35.81 -13.45
N GLU A 570 -12.62 -36.96 -12.85
CA GLU A 570 -12.16 -37.08 -11.44
C GLU A 570 -10.93 -36.21 -11.11
N GLU A 571 -10.01 -36.01 -12.06
CA GLU A 571 -8.85 -35.12 -11.90
C GLU A 571 -9.23 -33.66 -11.59
N GLN A 572 -10.41 -33.21 -12.00
CA GLN A 572 -10.91 -31.84 -11.76
C GLN A 572 -11.76 -31.72 -10.49
N HIS A 573 -12.12 -32.82 -9.84
CA HIS A 573 -13.04 -32.81 -8.69
C HIS A 573 -12.50 -31.99 -7.52
N LYS A 574 -11.22 -32.17 -7.14
CA LYS A 574 -10.57 -31.36 -6.09
C LYS A 574 -10.43 -29.89 -6.47
N GLN A 575 -10.30 -29.57 -7.76
CA GLN A 575 -10.19 -28.19 -8.22
C GLN A 575 -11.53 -27.44 -8.07
N LEU A 576 -12.64 -28.06 -8.50
CA LEU A 576 -13.99 -27.47 -8.40
C LEU A 576 -14.42 -27.25 -6.94
N VAL A 577 -14.11 -28.20 -6.04
CA VAL A 577 -14.37 -28.04 -4.60
C VAL A 577 -13.48 -26.95 -4.00
N GLY A 578 -12.21 -26.87 -4.41
CA GLY A 578 -11.27 -25.85 -3.93
C GLY A 578 -11.63 -24.43 -4.35
N GLU A 579 -12.12 -24.24 -5.56
CA GLU A 579 -12.60 -22.95 -6.07
C GLU A 579 -13.83 -22.43 -5.28
N ALA A 580 -14.66 -23.34 -4.77
CA ALA A 580 -15.79 -23.00 -3.90
C ALA A 580 -15.41 -22.83 -2.41
N LEU A 581 -14.42 -23.56 -1.90
CA LEU A 581 -13.95 -23.41 -0.51
C LEU A 581 -13.13 -22.14 -0.30
N TYR A 582 -12.21 -21.83 -1.22
CA TYR A 582 -11.20 -20.78 -1.04
C TYR A 582 -11.80 -19.41 -0.64
N PRO A 583 -12.92 -18.92 -1.21
CA PRO A 583 -13.54 -17.67 -0.79
C PRO A 583 -14.10 -17.71 0.64
N LYS A 584 -14.64 -18.87 1.09
CA LYS A 584 -15.12 -19.04 2.48
C LYS A 584 -13.95 -19.10 3.47
N VAL A 585 -12.89 -19.84 3.12
CA VAL A 585 -11.66 -19.92 3.93
C VAL A 585 -10.98 -18.55 4.04
N LEU A 586 -10.93 -17.76 2.95
CA LEU A 586 -10.34 -16.42 2.95
C LEU A 586 -11.17 -15.38 3.72
N ALA A 587 -12.49 -15.59 3.85
CA ALA A 587 -13.38 -14.74 4.63
C ALA A 587 -13.29 -14.97 6.15
N GLU A 588 -12.64 -16.04 6.60
CA GLU A 588 -12.61 -16.41 8.01
C GLU A 588 -11.65 -15.51 8.83
N LYS A 589 -12.10 -15.07 10.00
CA LYS A 589 -11.42 -14.10 10.87
C LYS A 589 -10.07 -14.60 11.39
N ALA A 590 -9.91 -15.92 11.51
CA ALA A 590 -8.64 -16.55 11.89
C ALA A 590 -7.55 -16.46 10.80
N ILE A 591 -7.90 -16.08 9.57
CA ILE A 591 -7.00 -16.03 8.41
C ILE A 591 -6.67 -14.59 7.98
N ASP A 592 -7.42 -13.60 8.48
CA ASP A 592 -7.14 -12.15 8.42
C ASP A 592 -6.78 -11.64 7.00
N GLY A 593 -7.51 -12.16 5.99
CA GLY A 593 -7.35 -11.80 4.58
C GLY A 593 -6.07 -12.30 3.89
N ASN A 594 -5.25 -13.14 4.56
CA ASN A 594 -3.99 -13.61 4.00
C ASN A 594 -4.20 -14.69 2.91
N ALA A 595 -4.17 -14.26 1.65
CA ALA A 595 -4.37 -15.11 0.47
C ALA A 595 -3.44 -16.33 0.35
N GLU A 596 -2.18 -16.24 0.79
CA GLU A 596 -1.25 -17.38 0.78
C GLU A 596 -1.55 -18.39 1.92
N PHE A 597 -2.00 -17.88 3.07
CA PHE A 597 -2.37 -18.72 4.20
C PHE A 597 -3.71 -19.44 3.93
N ALA A 598 -4.72 -18.72 3.45
CA ALA A 598 -5.98 -19.27 2.96
C ALA A 598 -5.77 -20.39 1.93
N GLY A 599 -4.79 -20.22 1.03
CA GLY A 599 -4.47 -21.22 0.00
C GLY A 599 -3.93 -22.53 0.58
N LYS A 600 -3.13 -22.45 1.64
CA LYS A 600 -2.60 -23.64 2.33
C LYS A 600 -3.66 -24.35 3.17
N ILE A 601 -4.48 -23.60 3.91
CA ILE A 601 -5.60 -24.15 4.69
C ILE A 601 -6.63 -24.80 3.74
N THR A 602 -6.97 -24.15 2.63
CA THR A 602 -7.81 -24.76 1.58
C THR A 602 -7.17 -26.03 1.01
N GLY A 603 -5.86 -26.02 0.77
CA GLY A 603 -5.11 -27.20 0.31
C GLY A 603 -5.22 -28.39 1.26
N MET A 604 -5.06 -28.16 2.57
CA MET A 604 -5.19 -29.20 3.61
C MET A 604 -6.64 -29.70 3.74
N LEU A 605 -7.63 -28.81 3.67
CA LEU A 605 -9.05 -29.20 3.68
C LEU A 605 -9.41 -30.08 2.46
N LEU A 606 -8.77 -29.87 1.31
CA LEU A 606 -8.92 -30.70 0.11
C LEU A 606 -8.22 -32.07 0.20
N GLU A 607 -7.52 -32.39 1.28
CA GLU A 607 -7.04 -33.76 1.54
C GLU A 607 -8.14 -34.65 2.15
N MET A 608 -9.19 -34.05 2.73
CA MET A 608 -10.37 -34.76 3.23
C MET A 608 -11.25 -35.34 2.11
N PRO A 609 -12.10 -36.35 2.40
CA PRO A 609 -13.07 -36.89 1.46
C PRO A 609 -14.06 -35.81 0.98
N ILE A 610 -14.19 -35.65 -0.35
CA ILE A 610 -15.05 -34.62 -0.97
C ILE A 610 -16.50 -34.66 -0.47
N LYS A 611 -17.02 -35.84 -0.09
CA LYS A 611 -18.38 -35.97 0.47
C LYS A 611 -18.54 -35.28 1.84
N GLU A 612 -17.57 -35.45 2.73
CA GLU A 612 -17.56 -34.81 4.05
C GLU A 612 -17.43 -33.29 3.90
N ILE A 613 -16.60 -32.83 2.94
CA ILE A 613 -16.50 -31.41 2.57
C ILE A 613 -17.86 -30.88 2.08
N LEU A 614 -18.57 -31.61 1.21
CA LEU A 614 -19.86 -31.18 0.66
C LEU A 614 -21.02 -31.23 1.66
N GLU A 615 -20.99 -32.14 2.63
CA GLU A 615 -21.97 -32.16 3.73
C GLU A 615 -21.80 -30.94 4.65
N VAL A 616 -20.57 -30.45 4.81
CA VAL A 616 -20.21 -29.34 5.70
C VAL A 616 -20.16 -27.97 4.98
N ILE A 617 -19.96 -27.88 3.66
CA ILE A 617 -19.74 -26.60 2.96
C ILE A 617 -20.91 -25.60 3.06
N ASP A 618 -22.13 -26.07 3.26
CA ASP A 618 -23.32 -25.21 3.46
C ASP A 618 -23.53 -24.84 4.94
N ASP A 619 -22.85 -25.48 5.89
CA ASP A 619 -22.97 -25.23 7.32
C ASP A 619 -21.85 -24.32 7.82
N GLU A 620 -22.19 -23.12 8.31
CA GLU A 620 -21.22 -22.09 8.66
C GLU A 620 -20.43 -22.45 9.93
N GLU A 621 -21.08 -23.03 10.94
CA GLU A 621 -20.42 -23.48 12.18
C GLU A 621 -19.54 -24.71 11.95
N GLY A 622 -20.04 -25.72 11.23
CA GLY A 622 -19.28 -26.92 10.88
C GLY A 622 -18.05 -26.63 10.01
N LEU A 623 -18.17 -25.73 9.03
CA LEU A 623 -17.05 -25.34 8.17
C LEU A 623 -16.00 -24.54 8.96
N GLN A 624 -16.43 -23.69 9.89
CA GLN A 624 -15.53 -22.97 10.80
C GLN A 624 -14.76 -23.92 11.72
N ALA A 625 -15.38 -24.99 12.24
CA ALA A 625 -14.68 -26.00 13.02
C ALA A 625 -13.53 -26.65 12.21
N GLN A 626 -13.84 -27.13 11.00
CA GLN A 626 -12.85 -27.74 10.10
C GLN A 626 -11.71 -26.77 9.72
N ILE A 627 -12.02 -25.50 9.45
CA ILE A 627 -11.00 -24.47 9.19
C ILE A 627 -10.08 -24.27 10.41
N ASN A 628 -10.62 -24.22 11.63
CA ASN A 628 -9.84 -24.02 12.84
C ASN A 628 -8.95 -25.24 13.19
N ASP A 629 -9.44 -26.47 12.95
CA ASP A 629 -8.63 -27.69 13.11
C ASP A 629 -7.45 -27.72 12.11
N ALA A 630 -7.70 -27.37 10.84
CA ALA A 630 -6.67 -27.27 9.81
C ALA A 630 -5.63 -26.17 10.12
N ILE A 631 -6.07 -25.01 10.65
CA ILE A 631 -5.19 -23.94 11.14
C ILE A 631 -4.32 -24.43 12.30
N THR A 632 -4.89 -25.22 13.21
CA THR A 632 -4.18 -25.76 14.39
C THR A 632 -3.10 -26.73 13.95
N ALA A 633 -3.42 -27.72 13.11
CA ALA A 633 -2.45 -28.66 12.56
C ALA A 633 -1.32 -27.98 11.76
N TYR A 634 -1.63 -26.94 10.98
CA TYR A 634 -0.63 -26.16 10.26
C TYR A 634 0.30 -25.36 11.20
N ASN A 635 -0.25 -24.83 12.31
CA ASN A 635 0.55 -24.12 13.32
C ASN A 635 1.46 -25.08 14.12
N GLU A 636 1.01 -26.30 14.41
CA GLU A 636 1.86 -27.35 15.00
C GLU A 636 3.00 -27.75 14.06
N TYR A 637 2.72 -27.98 12.78
CA TYR A 637 3.73 -28.22 11.75
C TYR A 637 4.74 -27.06 11.62
N LEU A 638 4.26 -25.81 11.70
CA LEU A 638 5.12 -24.63 11.74
C LEU A 638 5.93 -24.49 13.04
N ASN A 639 5.63 -25.23 14.10
CA ASN A 639 6.41 -25.23 15.34
C ASN A 639 7.46 -26.35 15.35
N SER A 640 7.14 -27.56 14.88
CA SER A 640 8.15 -28.60 14.69
C SER A 640 9.25 -28.17 13.70
N GLN A 641 8.87 -27.46 12.63
CA GLN A 641 9.79 -26.81 11.66
C GLN A 641 10.61 -25.62 12.23
N LYS A 642 10.57 -25.38 13.55
CA LYS A 642 11.43 -24.41 14.27
C LYS A 642 12.30 -25.07 15.35
N GLU A 643 12.03 -26.33 15.68
CA GLU A 643 12.80 -27.13 16.65
C GLU A 643 13.91 -27.94 15.94
N GLU A 644 13.87 -28.01 14.60
CA GLU A 644 15.01 -28.31 13.69
C GLU A 644 15.73 -27.02 13.20
#